data_AF-A0A653DI00-F1
#
_entry.id   AF-A0A653DI00-F1
#
_cell.length_a   1.000
_cell.length_b   1.000
_cell.length_c   1.000
_cell.angle_alpha   90.00
_cell.angle_beta   90.00
_cell.angle_gamma   90.00
#
_symmetry.space_group_name_H-M   'P 1'
#
loop_
_entity.id
_entity.type
_entity.pdbx_description
1 polymer ?
#
loop_
_entity_poly.entity_id
_entity_poly.type
_entity_poly.pdbx_seq_one_letter_code
_entity_poly.pdbx_strand_id
1 'polypeptide(L)'
;MSTSDLPNILKLLKAFWIIIVARSDLLCYFCVILNQVMLCQLITIPLSCMVYMWGMLSNPRPSKTFWIIMIGYVELVVLIKWLFQYNVMPGNNLLNFKEEVDPMEPLETSNPFFPSKFMGLYHMDFYYLWEMFTVMAILIHRHYLMRIGLWTTLTTSVTASSCDGYYAMREGALVRTTRVPGEAGRDKVYTIRSSRASILDNILSSVKFILMRYASSVQQFKQRLLLHVHQEAYDHYAVMFWFDFLAFITVATMYPDFFEYDAQETVWTYLSTSVVPVHYVMVVFIHFVAILVDRAIYLKKGVVMKLIFHNMYTVFVHFWLFVLLPHYIDGRVAIEKAAITAYYIFRCIYLLISAQQIRIGYPSRIWGFSFCHGFGLWNYIEIRIYLLCPFLFELRSSLDWMLTETTMSIFDWFKMEDIYASVYKVKCLRALEKEYGSPPGVQKKAIYKYMYGITLSLFFIILIWFPLLVYSWGREAGQSHLPSFASLQFQIGNMEPIYDNPAHVYKLHESAFEYMKQVYNAYDTPKQFFYGYDHADVGVLTFSTGGNIWMLRPQEEKIMLKVINSAHPVTVTMTCTVWLSNGENQKELTVSVHNRLFAYSRNRKYLSDVMEFDREFDGALTVRYLLPKFLKVEQTGSITILDNLMLPESSGLEASGRRNVTFVARLSSEGLGRMWWEVTENVGDENYKNFLEQMPYGSLSQDYIVIFTFNDKVVHAFFNILTGGSIITFYSVFLFVVHGWSRQVISGRFSMIWLYEAPQADILYSMCNEVYICREAKMWDLEEIAAGRVFFAMKSDNTAIKLSRFHGNPYNPTTDKRLPSVTRRS
;
A
#
# COMPACT_ATOMS: atom_id res chain seq x y z
N MET A 1 -48.73 -13.54 -29.71
CA MET A 1 -47.76 -12.48 -30.04
C MET A 1 -46.48 -13.13 -30.51
N SER A 2 -46.03 -12.79 -31.72
CA SER A 2 -44.73 -13.23 -32.20
C SER A 2 -43.62 -12.52 -31.41
N THR A 3 -42.41 -13.08 -31.33
CA THR A 3 -41.30 -12.46 -30.59
C THR A 3 -40.89 -11.08 -31.09
N SER A 4 -41.25 -10.74 -32.34
CA SER A 4 -41.04 -9.40 -32.90
C SER A 4 -42.00 -8.35 -32.33
N ASP A 5 -43.13 -8.74 -31.75
CA ASP A 5 -44.19 -7.81 -31.32
C ASP A 5 -44.03 -7.34 -29.87
N LEU A 6 -43.06 -7.88 -29.11
CA LEU A 6 -42.83 -7.45 -27.72
C LEU A 6 -42.15 -6.07 -27.64
N PRO A 7 -42.49 -5.26 -26.61
CA PRO A 7 -41.73 -4.06 -26.25
C PRO A 7 -40.23 -4.33 -26.07
N ASN A 8 -39.39 -3.35 -26.41
CA ASN A 8 -37.93 -3.49 -26.36
C ASN A 8 -37.41 -3.92 -24.97
N ILE A 9 -38.04 -3.46 -23.89
CA ILE A 9 -37.69 -3.85 -22.51
C ILE A 9 -37.97 -5.35 -22.28
N LEU A 10 -39.12 -5.86 -22.73
CA LEU A 10 -39.45 -7.28 -22.59
C LEU A 10 -38.58 -8.17 -23.48
N LYS A 11 -38.17 -7.68 -24.66
CA LYS A 11 -37.16 -8.35 -25.49
C LYS A 11 -35.81 -8.44 -24.78
N LEU A 12 -35.37 -7.36 -24.14
CA LEU A 12 -34.14 -7.31 -23.35
C LEU A 12 -34.21 -8.27 -22.15
N LEU A 13 -35.31 -8.25 -21.39
CA LEU A 13 -35.52 -9.18 -20.27
C LEU A 13 -35.55 -10.64 -20.74
N LYS A 14 -36.19 -10.94 -21.87
CA LYS A 14 -36.17 -12.27 -22.47
C LYS A 14 -34.76 -12.67 -22.89
N ALA A 15 -33.97 -11.75 -23.46
CA ALA A 15 -32.59 -12.01 -23.81
C ALA A 15 -31.73 -12.30 -22.57
N PHE A 16 -31.87 -11.51 -21.50
CA PHE A 16 -31.21 -11.77 -20.22
C PHE A 16 -31.58 -13.14 -19.63
N TRP A 17 -32.87 -13.50 -19.65
CA TRP A 17 -33.32 -14.81 -19.20
C TRP A 17 -32.69 -15.95 -20.01
N ILE A 18 -32.62 -15.82 -21.34
CA ILE A 18 -31.98 -16.82 -22.20
C ILE A 18 -30.49 -16.95 -21.88
N ILE A 19 -29.79 -15.83 -21.66
CA ILE A 19 -28.36 -15.83 -21.28
C ILE A 19 -28.17 -16.53 -19.93
N ILE A 20 -28.99 -16.22 -18.92
CA ILE A 20 -28.94 -16.83 -17.59
C ILE A 20 -29.18 -18.35 -17.68
N VAL A 21 -30.18 -18.79 -18.44
CA VAL A 21 -30.48 -20.21 -18.59
C VAL A 21 -29.37 -20.93 -19.36
N ALA A 22 -28.84 -20.31 -20.43
CA ALA A 22 -27.78 -20.88 -21.26
C ALA A 22 -26.45 -21.04 -20.51
N ARG A 23 -26.15 -20.16 -19.55
CA ARG A 23 -24.96 -20.19 -18.69
C ARG A 23 -25.31 -20.36 -17.21
N SER A 24 -26.30 -21.22 -16.95
CA SER A 24 -26.80 -21.47 -15.59
C SER A 24 -25.76 -22.11 -14.67
N ASP A 25 -24.76 -22.79 -15.22
CA ASP A 25 -23.58 -23.29 -14.50
C ASP A 25 -22.74 -22.14 -13.92
N LEU A 26 -22.39 -21.14 -14.75
CA LEU A 26 -21.66 -19.95 -14.31
C LEU A 26 -22.43 -19.14 -13.28
N LEU A 27 -23.76 -19.05 -13.43
CA LEU A 27 -24.63 -18.38 -12.46
C LEU A 27 -24.56 -19.08 -11.09
N CYS A 28 -24.62 -20.42 -11.05
CA CYS A 28 -24.48 -21.16 -9.79
C CYS A 28 -23.13 -20.87 -9.11
N TYR A 29 -22.04 -20.89 -9.88
CA TYR A 29 -20.71 -20.59 -9.36
C TYR A 29 -20.60 -19.15 -8.86
N PHE A 30 -21.19 -18.19 -9.58
CA PHE A 30 -21.26 -16.80 -9.14
C PHE A 30 -22.02 -16.66 -7.81
N CYS A 31 -23.16 -17.33 -7.65
CA CYS A 31 -23.94 -17.29 -6.40
C CYS A 31 -23.13 -17.87 -5.22
N VAL A 32 -22.43 -18.98 -5.43
CA VAL A 32 -21.55 -19.60 -4.42
C VAL A 32 -20.42 -18.66 -4.01
N ILE A 33 -19.76 -18.02 -4.97
CA ILE A 33 -18.66 -17.09 -4.71
C ILE A 33 -19.19 -15.84 -4.00
N LEU A 34 -20.32 -15.29 -4.46
CA LEU A 34 -20.95 -14.13 -3.86
C LEU A 34 -21.36 -14.42 -2.41
N ASN A 35 -21.89 -15.63 -2.14
CA ASN A 35 -22.18 -16.09 -0.78
C ASN A 35 -20.92 -16.07 0.10
N GLN A 36 -19.81 -16.61 -0.39
CA GLN A 36 -18.53 -16.59 0.34
C GLN A 36 -17.98 -15.19 0.56
N VAL A 37 -18.09 -14.30 -0.44
CA VAL A 37 -17.64 -12.90 -0.37
C VAL A 37 -18.46 -12.12 0.67
N MET A 38 -19.79 -12.29 0.67
CA MET A 38 -20.69 -11.51 1.52
C MET A 38 -20.73 -12.00 2.97
N LEU A 39 -20.66 -13.32 3.20
CA LEU A 39 -20.75 -13.87 4.55
C LEU A 39 -19.38 -14.12 5.20
N CYS A 40 -18.32 -14.28 4.41
CA CYS A 40 -16.96 -14.45 4.88
C CYS A 40 -16.78 -15.56 5.95
N GLN A 41 -17.45 -16.70 5.77
CA GLN A 41 -17.49 -17.76 6.78
C GLN A 41 -16.59 -18.95 6.43
N LEU A 42 -16.04 -19.60 7.45
CA LEU A 42 -15.25 -20.81 7.27
C LEU A 42 -16.10 -21.98 6.76
N ILE A 43 -17.35 -22.10 7.24
CA ILE A 43 -18.25 -23.21 6.87
C ILE A 43 -18.63 -23.19 5.37
N THR A 44 -18.55 -22.04 4.70
CA THR A 44 -18.85 -21.90 3.28
C THR A 44 -17.62 -22.10 2.37
N ILE A 45 -16.39 -22.14 2.91
CA ILE A 45 -15.15 -22.36 2.13
C ILE A 45 -15.13 -23.70 1.38
N PRO A 46 -15.59 -24.84 1.95
CA PRO A 46 -15.63 -26.09 1.20
C PRO A 46 -16.48 -25.98 -0.06
N LEU A 47 -17.54 -25.17 -0.04
CA LEU A 47 -18.41 -24.93 -1.19
C LEU A 47 -17.67 -24.18 -2.31
N SER A 48 -16.95 -23.10 -1.98
CA SER A 48 -16.14 -22.37 -2.97
C SER A 48 -14.97 -23.21 -3.49
N CYS A 49 -14.30 -23.97 -2.62
CA CYS A 49 -13.23 -24.89 -3.02
C CYS A 49 -13.73 -25.98 -3.97
N MET A 50 -14.93 -26.54 -3.76
CA MET A 50 -15.54 -27.49 -4.70
C MET A 50 -15.77 -26.87 -6.08
N VAL A 51 -16.15 -25.59 -6.16
CA VAL A 51 -16.32 -24.87 -7.44
C VAL A 51 -14.99 -24.77 -8.18
N TYR A 52 -13.91 -24.35 -7.52
CA TYR A 52 -12.60 -24.16 -8.16
C TYR A 52 -11.90 -25.48 -8.49
N MET A 53 -11.88 -26.44 -7.54
CA MET A 53 -11.10 -27.68 -7.67
C MET A 53 -11.85 -28.83 -8.37
N TRP A 54 -13.18 -28.76 -8.50
CA TRP A 54 -13.97 -29.83 -9.12
C TRP A 54 -14.94 -29.32 -10.19
N GLY A 55 -15.77 -28.33 -9.86
CA GLY A 55 -16.80 -27.80 -10.76
C GLY A 55 -16.21 -27.30 -12.07
N MET A 56 -15.35 -26.28 -12.00
CA MET A 56 -14.76 -25.65 -13.19
C MET A 56 -13.75 -26.52 -13.94
N LEU A 57 -13.06 -27.43 -13.24
CA LEU A 57 -12.06 -28.31 -13.85
C LEU A 57 -12.69 -29.50 -14.59
N SER A 58 -13.97 -29.79 -14.38
CA SER A 58 -14.60 -30.94 -15.03
C SER A 58 -14.79 -30.76 -16.55
N ASN A 59 -14.36 -31.78 -17.32
CA ASN A 59 -14.45 -31.82 -18.79
C ASN A 59 -15.29 -33.03 -19.23
N PRO A 60 -16.35 -32.88 -20.06
CA PRO A 60 -16.90 -31.66 -20.65
C PRO A 60 -17.79 -30.83 -19.72
N ARG A 61 -18.27 -31.40 -18.61
CA ARG A 61 -19.18 -30.73 -17.66
C ARG A 61 -19.15 -31.37 -16.27
N PRO A 62 -19.66 -30.69 -15.23
CA PRO A 62 -19.72 -31.27 -13.89
C PRO A 62 -20.63 -32.49 -13.84
N SER A 63 -20.20 -33.45 -13.03
CA SER A 63 -20.92 -34.71 -12.82
C SER A 63 -22.24 -34.49 -12.05
N LYS A 64 -23.20 -35.42 -12.18
CA LYS A 64 -24.40 -35.45 -11.33
C LYS A 64 -24.06 -35.50 -9.84
N THR A 65 -23.01 -36.22 -9.48
CA THR A 65 -22.54 -36.36 -8.11
C THR A 65 -22.06 -35.03 -7.53
N PHE A 66 -21.37 -34.21 -8.33
CA PHE A 66 -20.97 -32.85 -7.93
C PHE A 66 -22.21 -32.03 -7.52
N TRP A 67 -23.24 -31.97 -8.37
CA TRP A 67 -24.45 -31.19 -8.07
C TRP A 67 -25.25 -31.72 -6.87
N ILE A 68 -25.33 -33.04 -6.68
CA ILE A 68 -26.01 -33.62 -5.50
C ILE A 68 -25.26 -33.28 -4.21
N ILE A 69 -23.93 -33.38 -4.22
CA ILE A 69 -23.10 -33.02 -3.07
C ILE A 69 -23.22 -31.52 -2.76
N MET A 70 -23.21 -30.67 -3.79
CA MET A 70 -23.41 -29.22 -3.63
C MET A 70 -24.77 -28.90 -2.98
N ILE A 71 -25.86 -29.50 -3.47
CA ILE A 71 -27.20 -29.30 -2.87
C ILE A 71 -27.22 -29.75 -1.42
N GLY A 72 -26.78 -30.99 -1.16
CA GLY A 72 -26.77 -31.54 0.20
C GLY A 72 -25.88 -30.76 1.16
N TYR A 73 -24.77 -30.20 0.69
CA TYR A 73 -23.89 -29.38 1.52
C TYR A 73 -24.54 -28.03 1.87
N VAL A 74 -25.16 -27.34 0.91
CA VAL A 74 -25.82 -26.06 1.20
C VAL A 74 -27.01 -26.27 2.13
N GLU A 75 -27.82 -27.33 1.93
CA GLU A 75 -28.90 -27.70 2.84
C GLU A 75 -28.38 -28.02 4.26
N LEU A 76 -27.25 -28.73 4.37
CA LEU A 76 -26.59 -29.00 5.65
C LEU A 76 -26.13 -27.71 6.34
N VAL A 77 -25.52 -26.77 5.60
CA VAL A 77 -25.08 -25.47 6.15
C VAL A 77 -26.27 -24.67 6.67
N VAL A 78 -27.37 -24.60 5.90
CA VAL A 78 -28.60 -23.92 6.34
C VAL A 78 -29.14 -24.56 7.62
N LEU A 79 -29.19 -25.89 7.68
CA LEU A 79 -29.65 -26.62 8.86
C LEU A 79 -28.76 -26.37 10.08
N ILE A 80 -27.43 -26.39 9.91
CA ILE A 80 -26.49 -26.09 10.99
C ILE A 80 -26.68 -24.64 11.46
N LYS A 81 -26.76 -23.67 10.55
CA LYS A 81 -26.99 -22.27 10.93
C LYS A 81 -28.31 -22.07 11.67
N TRP A 82 -29.36 -22.76 11.25
CA TRP A 82 -30.66 -22.75 11.91
C TRP A 82 -30.57 -23.32 13.34
N LEU A 83 -29.88 -24.45 13.53
CA LEU A 83 -29.65 -25.02 14.86
C LEU A 83 -28.88 -24.05 15.79
N PHE A 84 -27.91 -23.33 15.23
CA PHE A 84 -27.11 -22.34 15.96
C PHE A 84 -27.83 -20.99 16.18
N GLN A 85 -29.09 -20.82 15.79
CA GLN A 85 -29.88 -19.64 16.20
C GLN A 85 -30.49 -19.80 17.59
N TYR A 86 -30.59 -21.02 18.13
CA TYR A 86 -31.13 -21.23 19.46
C TYR A 86 -30.13 -20.72 20.52
N ASN A 87 -30.65 -20.02 21.54
CA ASN A 87 -29.84 -19.49 22.64
C ASN A 87 -29.10 -20.59 23.42
N VAL A 88 -29.58 -21.83 23.38
CA VAL A 88 -28.96 -22.97 24.08
C VAL A 88 -27.54 -23.29 23.58
N MET A 89 -27.16 -22.86 22.37
CA MET A 89 -25.88 -23.22 21.77
C MET A 89 -24.69 -22.40 22.34
N PRO A 90 -23.51 -23.05 22.50
CA PRO A 90 -22.32 -22.40 23.05
C PRO A 90 -21.87 -21.26 22.12
N GLY A 91 -21.81 -20.04 22.67
CA GLY A 91 -21.46 -18.80 21.96
C GLY A 91 -22.58 -17.78 21.85
N ASN A 92 -23.86 -18.19 21.91
CA ASN A 92 -25.00 -17.25 21.85
C ASN A 92 -25.42 -16.72 23.22
N ASN A 93 -25.25 -17.51 24.29
CA ASN A 93 -25.55 -17.08 25.66
C ASN A 93 -24.65 -15.94 26.17
N LEU A 94 -23.46 -15.76 25.58
CA LEU A 94 -22.49 -14.75 26.03
C LEU A 94 -22.87 -13.32 25.61
N LEU A 95 -23.76 -13.15 24.63
CA LEU A 95 -24.25 -11.84 24.20
C LEU A 95 -25.38 -11.32 25.09
N ASN A 96 -26.22 -12.22 25.66
CA ASN A 96 -27.38 -11.83 26.46
C ASN A 96 -27.05 -11.56 27.94
N PHE A 97 -25.93 -12.06 28.46
CA PHE A 97 -25.47 -11.70 29.83
C PHE A 97 -24.88 -10.28 29.91
N LYS A 98 -24.71 -9.59 28.78
CA LYS A 98 -24.06 -8.27 28.70
C LYS A 98 -24.98 -7.09 29.01
N GLU A 99 -26.27 -7.32 29.28
CA GLU A 99 -27.16 -6.27 29.78
C GLU A 99 -27.17 -6.15 31.32
N GLU A 100 -26.57 -7.08 32.08
CA GLU A 100 -26.78 -7.11 33.55
C GLU A 100 -25.54 -7.26 34.46
N VAL A 101 -24.29 -7.27 33.98
CA VAL A 101 -23.12 -7.39 34.90
C VAL A 101 -21.93 -6.50 34.52
N ASP A 102 -21.63 -5.57 35.43
CA ASP A 102 -20.44 -4.76 35.76
C ASP A 102 -19.43 -4.27 34.68
N PRO A 103 -18.98 -2.98 34.71
CA PRO A 103 -18.11 -2.38 33.69
C PRO A 103 -16.59 -2.63 33.87
N MET A 104 -16.15 -3.63 34.64
CA MET A 104 -14.76 -3.68 35.12
C MET A 104 -13.94 -4.95 34.84
N GLU A 105 -14.35 -5.81 33.90
CA GLU A 105 -13.47 -6.87 33.38
C GLU A 105 -13.62 -7.07 31.85
N PRO A 106 -12.58 -6.82 31.04
CA PRO A 106 -12.58 -7.14 29.62
C PRO A 106 -11.91 -8.50 29.41
N LEU A 107 -12.53 -9.60 29.83
CA LEU A 107 -12.02 -10.94 29.52
C LEU A 107 -13.08 -11.78 28.80
N GLU A 108 -12.65 -12.37 27.68
CA GLU A 108 -13.29 -13.45 26.90
C GLU A 108 -14.34 -13.12 25.82
N THR A 109 -14.72 -11.86 25.58
CA THR A 109 -15.47 -11.49 24.35
C THR A 109 -14.60 -11.16 23.12
N SER A 110 -13.28 -11.14 23.28
CA SER A 110 -12.31 -10.67 22.28
C SER A 110 -11.54 -11.77 21.55
N ASN A 111 -11.87 -13.06 21.72
CA ASN A 111 -11.15 -14.14 21.04
C ASN A 111 -11.74 -14.39 19.63
N PRO A 112 -11.09 -13.96 18.51
CA PRO A 112 -11.48 -14.27 17.13
C PRO A 112 -11.80 -15.74 16.88
N PHE A 113 -11.04 -16.61 17.54
CA PHE A 113 -11.01 -18.04 17.31
C PHE A 113 -12.05 -18.81 18.13
N PHE A 114 -12.98 -18.11 18.78
CA PHE A 114 -14.10 -18.80 19.41
C PHE A 114 -14.85 -19.62 18.36
N PRO A 115 -15.05 -20.95 18.56
CA PRO A 115 -15.50 -21.85 17.49
C PRO A 115 -16.77 -21.40 16.76
N SER A 116 -17.76 -20.83 17.47
CA SER A 116 -18.99 -20.34 16.80
C SER A 116 -18.72 -19.08 15.96
N LYS A 117 -17.94 -18.12 16.45
CA LYS A 117 -17.60 -16.88 15.72
C LYS A 117 -16.69 -17.17 14.54
N PHE A 118 -15.65 -17.97 14.75
CA PHE A 118 -14.68 -18.40 13.73
C PHE A 118 -15.34 -19.21 12.59
N MET A 119 -16.31 -20.08 12.93
CA MET A 119 -17.03 -20.87 11.92
C MET A 119 -18.15 -20.08 11.21
N GLY A 120 -18.53 -18.90 11.74
CA GLY A 120 -19.64 -18.08 11.22
C GLY A 120 -21.03 -18.55 11.67
N LEU A 121 -21.11 -19.17 12.85
CA LEU A 121 -22.29 -19.78 13.47
C LEU A 121 -22.85 -18.95 14.65
N TYR A 122 -22.66 -17.63 14.65
CA TYR A 122 -23.23 -16.75 15.66
C TYR A 122 -24.65 -16.31 15.27
N HIS A 123 -25.42 -15.81 16.26
CA HIS A 123 -26.77 -15.30 16.04
C HIS A 123 -26.75 -14.11 15.06
N MET A 124 -27.46 -14.24 13.93
CA MET A 124 -27.49 -13.23 12.87
C MET A 124 -28.87 -13.08 12.27
N ASP A 125 -29.32 -11.85 12.10
CA ASP A 125 -30.55 -11.55 11.38
C ASP A 125 -30.37 -11.87 9.88
N PHE A 126 -31.38 -12.49 9.28
CA PHE A 126 -31.37 -12.88 7.85
C PHE A 126 -30.19 -13.78 7.42
N TYR A 127 -29.64 -14.59 8.33
CA TYR A 127 -28.49 -15.48 8.09
C TYR A 127 -28.65 -16.46 6.91
N TYR A 128 -29.87 -16.69 6.42
CA TYR A 128 -30.21 -17.67 5.38
C TYR A 128 -30.34 -17.07 3.98
N LEU A 129 -30.31 -15.74 3.83
CA LEU A 129 -30.69 -15.08 2.58
C LEU A 129 -29.77 -15.47 1.41
N TRP A 130 -28.46 -15.45 1.63
CA TRP A 130 -27.46 -15.78 0.60
C TRP A 130 -27.40 -17.28 0.29
N GLU A 131 -27.62 -18.13 1.30
CA GLU A 131 -27.76 -19.58 1.12
C GLU A 131 -29.01 -19.91 0.31
N MET A 132 -30.15 -19.28 0.59
CA MET A 132 -31.39 -19.50 -0.17
C MET A 132 -31.24 -19.08 -1.63
N PHE A 133 -30.57 -17.95 -1.88
CA PHE A 133 -30.24 -17.53 -3.25
C PHE A 133 -29.37 -18.57 -3.96
N THR A 134 -28.39 -19.14 -3.25
CA THR A 134 -27.50 -20.20 -3.76
C THR A 134 -28.25 -21.51 -4.04
N VAL A 135 -29.10 -21.98 -3.11
CA VAL A 135 -29.93 -23.18 -3.30
C VAL A 135 -30.87 -23.00 -4.49
N MET A 136 -31.53 -21.85 -4.60
CA MET A 136 -32.44 -21.54 -5.70
C MET A 136 -31.72 -21.62 -7.05
N ALA A 137 -30.55 -21.02 -7.17
CA ALA A 137 -29.74 -21.07 -8.38
C ALA A 137 -29.38 -22.52 -8.77
N ILE A 138 -28.94 -23.33 -7.81
CA ILE A 138 -28.56 -24.74 -8.05
C ILE A 138 -29.78 -25.58 -8.43
N LEU A 139 -30.94 -25.36 -7.80
CA LEU A 139 -32.17 -26.08 -8.13
C LEU A 139 -32.70 -25.71 -9.52
N ILE A 140 -32.60 -24.43 -9.93
CA ILE A 140 -32.94 -24.00 -11.29
C ILE A 140 -32.02 -24.69 -12.30
N HIS A 141 -30.71 -24.73 -12.04
CA HIS A 141 -29.77 -25.43 -12.90
C HIS A 141 -30.05 -26.94 -12.96
N ARG A 142 -30.39 -27.57 -11.83
CA ARG A 142 -30.82 -28.97 -11.78
C ARG A 142 -32.07 -29.20 -12.62
N HIS A 143 -33.09 -28.34 -12.50
CA HIS A 143 -34.30 -28.43 -13.32
C HIS A 143 -33.98 -28.33 -14.82
N TYR A 144 -33.11 -27.40 -15.19
CA TYR A 144 -32.62 -27.26 -16.56
C TYR A 144 -31.92 -28.52 -17.07
N LEU A 145 -31.01 -29.11 -16.29
CA LEU A 145 -30.34 -30.37 -16.65
C LEU A 145 -31.31 -31.54 -16.77
N MET A 146 -32.34 -31.61 -15.92
CA MET A 146 -33.38 -32.64 -16.01
C MET A 146 -34.23 -32.47 -17.29
N ARG A 147 -34.58 -31.24 -17.66
CA ARG A 147 -35.35 -30.93 -18.88
C ARG A 147 -34.61 -31.34 -20.17
N ILE A 148 -33.29 -31.18 -20.22
CA ILE A 148 -32.48 -31.54 -21.39
C ILE A 148 -32.17 -33.06 -21.42
N GLY A 149 -32.54 -33.82 -20.39
CA GLY A 149 -32.21 -35.25 -20.29
C GLY A 149 -30.74 -35.49 -19.92
N LEU A 150 -30.07 -34.46 -19.40
CA LEU A 150 -28.65 -34.40 -19.11
C LEU A 150 -28.33 -34.84 -17.67
N TRP A 151 -29.36 -35.12 -16.86
CA TRP A 151 -29.28 -35.55 -15.45
C TRP A 151 -29.33 -37.08 -15.24
N THR A 152 -29.61 -37.87 -16.29
CA THR A 152 -29.66 -39.33 -16.23
C THR A 152 -28.29 -39.92 -16.61
N THR A 153 -27.72 -40.73 -15.72
CA THR A 153 -26.53 -41.54 -16.04
C THR A 153 -27.00 -42.87 -16.61
N LEU A 154 -26.58 -43.23 -17.83
CA LEU A 154 -26.65 -44.61 -18.31
C LEU A 154 -25.91 -45.48 -17.30
N THR A 155 -26.64 -46.23 -16.48
CA THR A 155 -26.10 -47.18 -15.51
C THR A 155 -25.54 -48.38 -16.26
N THR A 156 -24.35 -48.25 -16.84
CA THR A 156 -23.68 -49.37 -17.50
C THR A 156 -22.95 -50.26 -16.49
N SER A 157 -23.41 -51.50 -16.40
CA SER A 157 -22.73 -52.73 -15.94
C SER A 157 -22.45 -53.01 -14.45
N VAL A 158 -22.35 -52.02 -13.55
CA VAL A 158 -21.91 -52.31 -12.16
C VAL A 158 -23.00 -52.95 -11.29
N THR A 159 -24.28 -52.68 -11.56
CA THR A 159 -25.41 -53.25 -10.79
C THR A 159 -25.57 -54.76 -10.93
N ALA A 160 -24.93 -55.40 -11.92
CA ALA A 160 -24.97 -56.85 -12.06
C ALA A 160 -24.12 -57.60 -11.01
N SER A 161 -23.14 -56.93 -10.40
CA SER A 161 -22.15 -57.52 -9.46
C SER A 161 -22.56 -57.48 -7.98
N SER A 162 -23.80 -57.08 -7.67
CA SER A 162 -24.29 -56.85 -6.30
C SER A 162 -24.47 -58.12 -5.45
N CYS A 163 -24.29 -59.30 -6.03
CA CYS A 163 -24.51 -60.59 -5.38
C CYS A 163 -23.23 -61.45 -5.41
N ASP A 164 -23.07 -62.32 -4.42
CA ASP A 164 -21.97 -63.28 -4.39
C ASP A 164 -22.07 -64.27 -5.55
N GLY A 165 -20.96 -64.46 -6.26
CA GLY A 165 -20.90 -65.38 -7.40
C GLY A 165 -19.71 -65.17 -8.32
N TYR A 166 -19.56 -66.11 -9.25
CA TYR A 166 -18.64 -65.98 -10.37
C TYR A 166 -19.34 -65.25 -11.51
N TYR A 167 -18.64 -64.31 -12.14
CA TYR A 167 -19.13 -63.55 -13.28
C TYR A 167 -18.17 -63.74 -14.44
N ALA A 168 -18.70 -64.00 -15.63
CA ALA A 168 -17.93 -64.04 -16.87
C ALA A 168 -18.31 -62.85 -17.75
N MET A 169 -17.32 -62.31 -18.47
CA MET A 169 -17.55 -61.31 -19.50
C MET A 169 -18.11 -61.97 -20.76
N ARG A 170 -19.34 -61.61 -21.15
CA ARG A 170 -19.93 -61.94 -22.46
C ARG A 170 -20.48 -60.67 -23.10
N GLU A 171 -20.10 -60.41 -24.35
CA GLU A 171 -20.62 -59.29 -25.15
C GLU A 171 -20.55 -57.92 -24.43
N GLY A 172 -19.50 -57.69 -23.64
CA GLY A 172 -19.30 -56.43 -22.91
C GLY A 172 -20.10 -56.28 -21.61
N ALA A 173 -20.88 -57.29 -21.20
CA ALA A 173 -21.61 -57.32 -19.94
C ALA A 173 -21.12 -58.43 -18.99
N LEU A 174 -21.11 -58.15 -17.68
CA LEU A 174 -20.84 -59.14 -16.64
C LEU A 174 -22.09 -59.98 -16.40
N VAL A 175 -22.05 -61.25 -16.79
CA VAL A 175 -23.15 -62.20 -16.57
C VAL A 175 -22.75 -63.19 -15.49
N ARG A 176 -23.66 -63.46 -14.55
CA ARG A 176 -23.43 -64.42 -13.46
C ARG A 176 -23.33 -65.84 -14.03
N THR A 177 -22.25 -66.54 -13.72
CA THR A 177 -22.00 -67.92 -14.14
C THR A 177 -21.88 -68.82 -12.92
N THR A 178 -22.55 -69.97 -12.92
CA THR A 178 -22.46 -70.95 -11.83
C THR A 178 -21.32 -71.95 -12.00
N ARG A 179 -20.71 -72.02 -13.20
CA ARG A 179 -19.60 -72.92 -13.52
C ARG A 179 -18.30 -72.13 -13.66
N VAL A 180 -17.29 -72.52 -12.88
CA VAL A 180 -15.90 -72.17 -13.17
C VAL A 180 -15.52 -72.95 -14.44
N PRO A 181 -15.14 -72.30 -15.56
CA PRO A 181 -14.67 -73.01 -16.73
C PRO A 181 -13.44 -73.83 -16.34
N GLY A 182 -13.55 -75.15 -16.33
CA GLY A 182 -12.39 -76.03 -16.26
C GLY A 182 -11.57 -75.89 -17.53
N GLU A 183 -10.25 -76.14 -17.43
CA GLU A 183 -9.20 -75.94 -18.44
C GLU A 183 -9.40 -76.64 -19.82
N ALA A 184 -10.57 -77.22 -20.09
CA ALA A 184 -10.87 -78.02 -21.28
C ALA A 184 -11.65 -77.27 -22.38
N GLY A 185 -11.48 -75.94 -22.51
CA GLY A 185 -12.10 -75.14 -23.58
C GLY A 185 -11.11 -74.14 -24.19
N ARG A 186 -11.08 -74.04 -25.52
CA ARG A 186 -10.13 -73.21 -26.30
C ARG A 186 -10.27 -71.68 -26.09
N ASP A 187 -11.30 -71.21 -25.39
CA ASP A 187 -11.52 -69.79 -25.10
C ASP A 187 -11.13 -69.44 -23.66
N LYS A 188 -10.10 -68.61 -23.49
CA LYS A 188 -9.70 -68.05 -22.19
C LYS A 188 -10.73 -67.03 -21.71
N VAL A 189 -11.77 -67.49 -21.02
CA VAL A 189 -12.78 -66.62 -20.40
C VAL A 189 -12.33 -66.22 -19.00
N TYR A 190 -12.03 -64.94 -18.78
CA TYR A 190 -11.72 -64.41 -17.45
C TYR A 190 -12.98 -64.38 -16.58
N THR A 191 -12.95 -65.08 -15.45
CA THR A 191 -14.03 -65.07 -14.45
C THR A 191 -13.66 -64.20 -13.26
N ILE A 192 -14.56 -63.30 -12.86
CA ILE A 192 -14.42 -62.44 -11.69
C ILE A 192 -15.22 -63.06 -10.54
N ARG A 193 -14.56 -63.33 -9.42
CA ARG A 193 -15.22 -63.74 -8.17
C ARG A 193 -15.61 -62.49 -7.38
N SER A 194 -16.91 -62.28 -7.21
CA SER A 194 -17.44 -61.26 -6.29
C SER A 194 -17.76 -61.91 -4.95
N SER A 195 -17.18 -61.40 -3.87
CA SER A 195 -17.51 -61.79 -2.49
C SER A 195 -17.80 -60.55 -1.66
N ARG A 196 -18.98 -60.51 -1.04
CA ARG A 196 -19.44 -59.45 -0.16
C ARG A 196 -18.81 -59.64 1.23
N ALA A 197 -17.79 -58.84 1.53
CA ALA A 197 -17.29 -58.72 2.89
C ALA A 197 -18.15 -57.70 3.66
N SER A 198 -18.46 -57.97 4.93
CA SER A 198 -19.07 -56.97 5.80
C SER A 198 -18.02 -55.89 6.14
N ILE A 199 -18.45 -54.63 6.26
CA ILE A 199 -17.55 -53.50 6.53
C ILE A 199 -16.87 -53.66 7.91
N LEU A 200 -17.56 -54.30 8.85
CA LEU A 200 -17.13 -54.49 10.23
C LEU A 200 -16.07 -55.59 10.39
N ASP A 201 -16.11 -56.65 9.56
CA ASP A 201 -15.23 -57.80 9.74
C ASP A 201 -13.77 -57.54 9.31
N ASN A 202 -13.52 -56.54 8.47
CA ASN A 202 -12.16 -56.16 8.05
C ASN A 202 -12.06 -54.66 7.72
N ILE A 203 -12.12 -53.81 8.75
CA ILE A 203 -12.07 -52.34 8.62
C ILE A 203 -10.89 -51.87 7.77
N LEU A 204 -9.67 -52.37 8.01
CA LEU A 204 -8.48 -51.95 7.28
C LEU A 204 -8.56 -52.28 5.77
N SER A 205 -9.06 -53.46 5.43
CA SER A 205 -9.24 -53.87 4.02
C SER A 205 -10.34 -53.05 3.35
N SER A 206 -11.44 -52.77 4.06
CA SER A 206 -12.55 -51.96 3.59
C SER A 206 -12.11 -50.53 3.34
N VAL A 207 -11.37 -49.91 4.26
CA VAL A 207 -10.77 -48.57 4.08
C VAL A 207 -9.84 -48.56 2.87
N LYS A 208 -8.99 -49.58 2.70
CA LYS A 208 -8.10 -49.72 1.53
C LYS A 208 -8.90 -49.83 0.22
N PHE A 209 -9.95 -50.64 0.15
CA PHE A 209 -10.79 -50.78 -1.03
C PHE A 209 -11.56 -49.49 -1.36
N ILE A 210 -12.06 -48.79 -0.34
CA ILE A 210 -12.72 -47.48 -0.48
C ILE A 210 -11.73 -46.46 -1.04
N LEU A 211 -10.54 -46.35 -0.45
CA LEU A 211 -9.46 -45.48 -0.92
C LEU A 211 -9.06 -45.82 -2.35
N MET A 212 -8.88 -47.09 -2.70
CA MET A 212 -8.55 -47.52 -4.06
C MET A 212 -9.66 -47.15 -5.06
N ARG A 213 -10.93 -47.32 -4.68
CA ARG A 213 -12.07 -46.95 -5.53
C ARG A 213 -12.10 -45.43 -5.80
N TYR A 214 -11.95 -44.61 -4.77
CA TYR A 214 -11.89 -43.16 -4.94
C TYR A 214 -10.63 -42.72 -5.70
N ALA A 215 -9.46 -43.31 -5.40
CA ALA A 215 -8.21 -43.03 -6.11
C ALA A 215 -8.32 -43.37 -7.61
N SER A 216 -8.95 -44.50 -7.96
CA SER A 216 -9.20 -44.86 -9.37
C SER A 216 -10.14 -43.87 -10.06
N SER A 217 -11.11 -43.31 -9.34
CA SER A 217 -12.04 -42.31 -9.87
C SER A 217 -11.35 -40.96 -10.08
N VAL A 218 -10.46 -40.56 -9.16
CA VAL A 218 -9.59 -39.38 -9.30
C VAL A 218 -8.60 -39.55 -10.45
N GLN A 219 -8.04 -40.76 -10.63
CA GLN A 219 -7.15 -41.07 -11.74
C GLN A 219 -7.90 -40.97 -13.08
N GLN A 220 -9.13 -41.48 -13.18
CA GLN A 220 -9.98 -41.29 -14.35
C GLN A 220 -10.31 -39.82 -14.61
N PHE A 221 -10.58 -39.04 -13.56
CA PHE A 221 -10.80 -37.59 -13.68
C PHE A 221 -9.54 -36.89 -14.22
N LYS A 222 -8.36 -37.17 -13.65
CA LYS A 222 -7.08 -36.62 -14.12
C LYS A 222 -6.79 -37.00 -15.57
N GLN A 223 -7.05 -38.25 -15.97
CA GLN A 223 -6.89 -38.69 -17.35
C GLN A 223 -7.82 -37.93 -18.31
N ARG A 224 -9.08 -37.74 -17.94
CA ARG A 224 -10.05 -36.94 -18.73
C ARG A 224 -9.69 -35.46 -18.81
N LEU A 225 -9.08 -34.91 -17.75
CA LEU A 225 -8.64 -33.53 -17.72
C LEU A 225 -7.43 -33.29 -18.64
N LEU A 226 -6.48 -34.23 -18.68
CA LEU A 226 -5.23 -34.07 -19.44
C LEU A 226 -5.34 -34.45 -20.92
N LEU A 227 -6.27 -35.32 -21.30
CA LEU A 227 -6.47 -35.76 -22.69
C LEU A 227 -7.46 -34.82 -23.43
N HIS A 228 -6.94 -33.72 -23.98
CA HIS A 228 -7.70 -32.77 -24.80
C HIS A 228 -7.80 -33.26 -26.26
N VAL A 229 -8.66 -34.23 -26.57
CA VAL A 229 -8.73 -34.76 -27.94
C VAL A 229 -9.47 -33.79 -28.90
N HIS A 230 -10.39 -32.94 -28.41
CA HIS A 230 -11.32 -32.17 -29.27
C HIS A 230 -11.57 -30.70 -28.87
N GLN A 231 -10.68 -30.05 -28.11
CA GLN A 231 -10.90 -28.65 -27.66
C GLN A 231 -9.89 -27.69 -28.29
N GLU A 232 -10.39 -26.59 -28.84
CA GLU A 232 -9.57 -25.46 -29.27
C GLU A 232 -9.06 -24.71 -28.05
N ALA A 233 -7.74 -24.57 -27.95
CA ALA A 233 -7.11 -23.89 -26.84
C ALA A 233 -7.12 -22.37 -27.05
N TYR A 234 -7.61 -21.63 -26.06
CA TYR A 234 -7.65 -20.17 -26.02
C TYR A 234 -6.73 -19.65 -24.91
N ASP A 235 -6.11 -18.49 -25.14
CA ASP A 235 -5.22 -17.87 -24.16
C ASP A 235 -5.99 -16.90 -23.25
N HIS A 236 -6.11 -17.23 -21.96
CA HIS A 236 -6.69 -16.35 -20.95
C HIS A 236 -5.65 -15.73 -20.01
N TYR A 237 -4.35 -15.98 -20.23
CA TYR A 237 -3.29 -15.56 -19.31
C TYR A 237 -3.27 -14.05 -19.08
N ALA A 238 -3.48 -13.23 -20.12
CA ALA A 238 -3.49 -11.78 -19.99
C ALA A 238 -4.56 -11.27 -19.01
N VAL A 239 -5.74 -11.88 -19.06
CA VAL A 239 -6.85 -11.54 -18.16
C VAL A 239 -6.53 -12.02 -16.74
N MET A 240 -5.92 -13.21 -16.60
CA MET A 240 -5.46 -13.70 -15.29
C MET A 240 -4.44 -12.75 -14.66
N PHE A 241 -3.41 -12.35 -15.41
CA PHE A 241 -2.38 -11.41 -14.96
C PHE A 241 -2.97 -10.06 -14.55
N TRP A 242 -3.99 -9.55 -15.27
CA TRP A 242 -4.64 -8.30 -14.91
C TRP A 242 -5.32 -8.36 -13.53
N PHE A 243 -6.04 -9.45 -13.23
CA PHE A 243 -6.66 -9.61 -11.90
C PHE A 243 -5.62 -9.84 -10.80
N ASP A 244 -4.53 -10.54 -11.08
CA ASP A 244 -3.40 -10.66 -10.16
C ASP A 244 -2.72 -9.32 -9.89
N PHE A 245 -2.56 -8.49 -10.92
CA PHE A 245 -2.00 -7.14 -10.81
C PHE A 245 -2.91 -6.21 -10.01
N LEU A 246 -4.23 -6.26 -10.23
CA LEU A 246 -5.20 -5.52 -9.41
C LEU A 246 -5.14 -5.96 -7.95
N ALA A 247 -5.12 -7.27 -7.67
CA ALA A 247 -4.98 -7.79 -6.32
C ALA A 247 -3.66 -7.37 -5.66
N PHE A 248 -2.54 -7.38 -6.40
CA PHE A 248 -1.25 -6.90 -5.95
C PHE A 248 -1.26 -5.40 -5.60
N ILE A 249 -1.84 -4.56 -6.47
CA ILE A 249 -1.99 -3.13 -6.20
C ILE A 249 -2.83 -2.89 -4.96
N THR A 250 -3.96 -3.58 -4.80
CA THR A 250 -4.84 -3.41 -3.63
C THR A 250 -4.09 -3.68 -2.33
N VAL A 251 -3.30 -4.75 -2.26
CA VAL A 251 -2.47 -5.05 -1.06
C VAL A 251 -1.35 -4.04 -0.89
N ALA A 252 -0.70 -3.61 -1.98
CA ALA A 252 0.42 -2.68 -1.93
C ALA A 252 0.00 -1.27 -1.45
N THR A 253 -1.17 -0.77 -1.88
CA THR A 253 -1.66 0.57 -1.56
C THR A 253 -2.52 0.63 -0.31
N MET A 254 -3.33 -0.39 -0.04
CA MET A 254 -4.26 -0.43 1.10
C MET A 254 -3.75 -1.30 2.24
N TYR A 255 -2.42 -1.38 2.43
CA TYR A 255 -1.83 -2.23 3.45
C TYR A 255 -2.30 -1.98 4.90
N PRO A 256 -2.67 -0.75 5.33
CA PRO A 256 -3.16 -0.53 6.69
C PRO A 256 -4.48 -1.27 6.99
N ASP A 257 -5.26 -1.60 5.95
CA ASP A 257 -6.47 -2.40 6.14
C ASP A 257 -6.18 -3.89 6.34
N PHE A 258 -4.98 -4.38 5.99
CA PHE A 258 -4.60 -5.79 6.09
C PHE A 258 -3.81 -6.14 7.37
N PHE A 259 -3.26 -5.14 8.05
CA PHE A 259 -2.49 -5.30 9.27
C PHE A 259 -2.93 -4.17 10.20
N GLU A 260 -3.50 -4.49 11.36
CA GLU A 260 -4.10 -3.50 12.26
C GLU A 260 -3.07 -2.48 12.72
N TYR A 261 -3.09 -1.33 12.04
CA TYR A 261 -2.29 -0.16 12.31
C TYR A 261 -3.26 1.00 12.55
N ASP A 262 -3.00 1.82 13.55
CA ASP A 262 -3.97 2.81 14.04
C ASP A 262 -4.45 3.70 12.90
N ALA A 263 -5.76 3.74 12.66
CA ALA A 263 -6.36 4.34 11.47
C ALA A 263 -6.21 5.88 11.42
N GLN A 264 -5.74 6.48 12.51
CA GLN A 264 -5.37 7.89 12.57
C GLN A 264 -4.01 8.17 11.91
N GLU A 265 -3.18 7.15 11.73
CA GLU A 265 -1.90 7.26 11.06
C GLU A 265 -2.02 6.86 9.58
N THR A 266 -2.13 7.86 8.70
CA THR A 266 -2.04 7.65 7.25
C THR A 266 -0.72 6.99 6.83
N VAL A 267 -0.65 6.46 5.61
CA VAL A 267 0.60 5.97 4.98
C VAL A 267 1.76 6.98 5.13
N TRP A 268 1.45 8.28 5.20
CA TRP A 268 2.41 9.36 5.37
C TRP A 268 3.05 9.42 6.76
N THR A 269 2.34 9.06 7.82
CA THR A 269 2.89 8.99 9.19
C THR A 269 3.91 7.86 9.30
N TYR A 270 3.65 6.71 8.66
CA TYR A 270 4.62 5.60 8.60
C TYR A 270 5.85 5.91 7.73
N LEU A 271 5.67 6.59 6.59
CA LEU A 271 6.79 7.12 5.82
C LEU A 271 7.62 8.13 6.64
N SER A 272 6.98 8.85 7.57
CA SER A 272 7.67 9.79 8.45
C SER A 272 8.41 9.13 9.61
N THR A 273 7.93 7.99 10.12
CA THR A 273 8.63 7.19 11.15
C THR A 273 9.74 6.30 10.57
N SER A 274 9.86 6.20 9.23
CA SER A 274 10.90 5.45 8.52
C SER A 274 10.96 3.95 8.86
N VAL A 275 9.90 3.37 9.41
CA VAL A 275 9.82 1.94 9.73
C VAL A 275 8.80 1.29 8.81
N VAL A 276 9.27 0.49 7.85
CA VAL A 276 8.38 -0.33 7.00
C VAL A 276 8.12 -1.66 7.72
N PRO A 277 6.85 -2.03 7.98
CA PRO A 277 6.54 -3.30 8.63
C PRO A 277 7.04 -4.52 7.87
N VAL A 278 7.67 -5.46 8.58
CA VAL A 278 8.22 -6.69 7.99
C VAL A 278 7.12 -7.55 7.33
N HIS A 279 5.97 -7.68 7.99
CA HIS A 279 4.84 -8.48 7.50
C HIS A 279 4.27 -7.95 6.17
N TYR A 280 4.22 -6.63 6.00
CA TYR A 280 3.82 -5.99 4.75
C TYR A 280 4.75 -6.41 3.60
N VAL A 281 6.06 -6.25 3.79
CA VAL A 281 7.07 -6.61 2.77
C VAL A 281 7.00 -8.10 2.43
N MET A 282 6.86 -8.97 3.43
CA MET A 282 6.72 -10.40 3.21
C MET A 282 5.48 -10.76 2.37
N VAL A 283 4.32 -10.18 2.66
CA VAL A 283 3.09 -10.46 1.91
C VAL A 283 3.21 -9.95 0.47
N VAL A 284 3.66 -8.71 0.25
CA VAL A 284 3.88 -8.16 -1.09
C VAL A 284 4.89 -9.00 -1.88
N PHE A 285 5.97 -9.46 -1.24
CA PHE A 285 6.96 -10.32 -1.87
C PHE A 285 6.40 -11.69 -2.26
N ILE A 286 5.63 -12.35 -1.38
CA ILE A 286 4.96 -13.62 -1.70
C ILE A 286 4.01 -13.47 -2.90
N HIS A 287 3.28 -12.34 -2.96
CA HIS A 287 2.40 -12.03 -4.09
C HIS A 287 3.19 -11.87 -5.40
N PHE A 288 4.28 -11.13 -5.36
CA PHE A 288 5.15 -10.93 -6.51
C PHE A 288 5.74 -12.27 -7.00
N VAL A 289 6.25 -13.10 -6.09
CA VAL A 289 6.78 -14.44 -6.44
C VAL A 289 5.69 -15.33 -7.03
N ALA A 290 4.47 -15.32 -6.49
CA ALA A 290 3.36 -16.10 -7.03
C ALA A 290 3.04 -15.72 -8.50
N ILE A 291 3.08 -14.42 -8.84
CA ILE A 291 2.90 -13.93 -10.22
C ILE A 291 4.02 -14.44 -11.13
N LEU A 292 5.28 -14.42 -10.68
CA LEU A 292 6.42 -14.93 -11.45
C LEU A 292 6.34 -16.45 -11.67
N VAL A 293 5.93 -17.21 -10.65
CA VAL A 293 5.75 -18.66 -10.76
C VAL A 293 4.63 -18.99 -11.75
N ASP A 294 3.52 -18.25 -11.72
CA ASP A 294 2.43 -18.47 -12.69
C ASP A 294 2.87 -18.16 -14.13
N ARG A 295 3.57 -17.04 -14.33
CA ARG A 295 4.22 -16.69 -15.61
C ARG A 295 5.12 -17.82 -16.10
N ALA A 296 5.90 -18.42 -15.20
CA ALA A 296 6.81 -19.51 -15.54
C ALA A 296 6.09 -20.78 -16.01
N ILE A 297 5.01 -21.15 -15.32
CA ILE A 297 4.17 -22.29 -15.68
C ILE A 297 3.50 -22.08 -17.04
N TYR A 298 3.01 -20.86 -17.30
CA TYR A 298 2.42 -20.47 -18.58
C TYR A 298 3.40 -20.64 -19.74
N LEU A 299 4.64 -20.15 -19.63
CA LEU A 299 5.65 -20.27 -20.69
C LEU A 299 6.05 -21.72 -20.98
N LYS A 300 6.13 -22.57 -19.95
CA LYS A 300 6.40 -24.01 -20.12
C LYS A 300 5.20 -24.81 -20.65
N LYS A 301 4.04 -24.19 -20.85
CA LYS A 301 2.80 -24.84 -21.34
C LYS A 301 2.39 -26.06 -20.49
N GLY A 302 2.73 -26.05 -19.20
CA GLY A 302 2.62 -27.22 -18.32
C GLY A 302 1.28 -27.31 -17.59
N VAL A 303 0.27 -27.98 -18.18
CA VAL A 303 -1.08 -28.12 -17.58
C VAL A 303 -1.04 -28.82 -16.21
N VAL A 304 -0.19 -29.84 -16.03
CA VAL A 304 -0.06 -30.55 -14.74
C VAL A 304 0.52 -29.64 -13.66
N MET A 305 1.57 -28.87 -13.99
CA MET A 305 2.18 -27.91 -13.05
C MET A 305 1.17 -26.82 -12.68
N LYS A 306 0.39 -26.33 -13.65
CA LYS A 306 -0.68 -25.36 -13.41
C LYS A 306 -1.77 -25.92 -12.51
N LEU A 307 -2.16 -27.18 -12.66
CA LEU A 307 -3.15 -27.83 -11.79
C LEU A 307 -2.68 -27.93 -10.34
N ILE A 308 -1.42 -28.34 -10.12
CA ILE A 308 -0.84 -28.42 -8.79
C ILE A 308 -0.79 -27.03 -8.15
N PHE A 309 -0.27 -26.04 -8.90
CA PHE A 309 -0.21 -24.66 -8.47
C PHE A 309 -1.60 -24.10 -8.14
N HIS A 310 -2.59 -24.30 -9.01
CA HIS A 310 -3.96 -23.82 -8.80
C HIS A 310 -4.59 -24.39 -7.51
N ASN A 311 -4.43 -25.69 -7.26
CA ASN A 311 -4.96 -26.31 -6.06
C ASN A 311 -4.26 -25.79 -4.80
N MET A 312 -2.92 -25.75 -4.79
CA MET A 312 -2.15 -25.21 -3.65
C MET A 312 -2.48 -23.74 -3.40
N TYR A 313 -2.58 -22.95 -4.47
CA TYR A 313 -2.89 -21.53 -4.41
C TYR A 313 -4.30 -21.25 -3.91
N THR A 314 -5.29 -22.05 -4.33
CA THR A 314 -6.67 -21.96 -3.83
C THR A 314 -6.72 -22.19 -2.33
N VAL A 315 -6.05 -23.24 -1.82
CA VAL A 315 -5.96 -23.50 -0.37
C VAL A 315 -5.24 -22.35 0.33
N PHE A 316 -4.12 -21.89 -0.22
CA PHE A 316 -3.32 -20.82 0.35
C PHE A 316 -4.11 -19.51 0.49
N VAL A 317 -4.82 -19.06 -0.55
CA VAL A 317 -5.61 -17.81 -0.50
C VAL A 317 -6.72 -17.88 0.55
N HIS A 318 -7.43 -19.00 0.64
CA HIS A 318 -8.49 -19.16 1.65
C HIS A 318 -7.90 -19.29 3.06
N PHE A 319 -6.81 -20.03 3.24
CA PHE A 319 -6.14 -20.11 4.53
C PHE A 319 -5.59 -18.74 4.97
N TRP A 320 -4.95 -18.01 4.05
CA TRP A 320 -4.38 -16.70 4.33
C TRP A 320 -5.46 -15.68 4.71
N LEU A 321 -6.57 -15.60 3.96
CA LEU A 321 -7.59 -14.60 4.21
C LEU A 321 -8.51 -14.93 5.40
N PHE A 322 -8.81 -16.20 5.66
CA PHE A 322 -9.78 -16.59 6.69
C PHE A 322 -9.14 -17.08 7.99
N VAL A 323 -7.85 -17.42 8.00
CA VAL A 323 -7.14 -17.91 9.20
C VAL A 323 -6.01 -16.97 9.59
N LEU A 324 -5.10 -16.66 8.68
CA LEU A 324 -3.95 -15.79 9.00
C LEU A 324 -4.37 -14.32 9.17
N LEU A 325 -5.22 -13.79 8.31
CA LEU A 325 -5.62 -12.39 8.38
C LEU A 325 -6.36 -12.06 9.69
N PRO A 326 -7.37 -12.85 10.15
CA PRO A 326 -8.01 -12.57 11.45
C PRO A 326 -7.09 -12.77 12.65
N HIS A 327 -6.00 -13.55 12.50
CA HIS A 327 -4.94 -13.65 13.52
C HIS A 327 -4.17 -12.34 13.67
N TYR A 328 -4.03 -11.55 12.60
CA TYR A 328 -3.29 -10.29 12.60
C TYR A 328 -4.16 -9.03 12.84
N ILE A 329 -5.50 -9.15 12.86
CA ILE A 329 -6.45 -8.02 12.99
C ILE A 329 -7.39 -8.24 14.21
N ASP A 330 -6.88 -8.86 15.27
CA ASP A 330 -7.58 -9.12 16.55
C ASP A 330 -9.07 -9.52 16.41
N GLY A 331 -9.37 -10.31 15.38
CA GLY A 331 -10.70 -10.88 15.15
C GLY A 331 -11.82 -9.97 14.68
N ARG A 332 -11.51 -8.82 14.06
CA ARG A 332 -12.51 -8.08 13.26
C ARG A 332 -12.87 -8.84 12.00
N VAL A 333 -14.14 -8.76 11.60
CA VAL A 333 -14.64 -9.49 10.42
C VAL A 333 -14.13 -8.80 9.15
N ALA A 334 -13.50 -9.55 8.26
CA ALA A 334 -12.91 -9.05 7.01
C ALA A 334 -13.90 -8.32 6.07
N ILE A 335 -15.22 -8.42 6.31
CA ILE A 335 -16.28 -7.71 5.59
C ILE A 335 -16.24 -6.20 5.85
N GLU A 336 -15.78 -5.76 7.03
CA GLU A 336 -15.78 -4.34 7.42
C GLU A 336 -14.86 -3.50 6.53
N LYS A 337 -13.88 -4.12 5.88
CA LYS A 337 -12.90 -3.43 5.03
C LYS A 337 -13.15 -3.70 3.55
N ALA A 338 -13.44 -2.63 2.81
CA ALA A 338 -13.64 -2.68 1.36
C ALA A 338 -12.40 -3.23 0.62
N ALA A 339 -11.18 -2.93 1.10
CA ALA A 339 -9.94 -3.39 0.49
C ALA A 339 -9.79 -4.92 0.50
N ILE A 340 -10.07 -5.57 1.64
CA ILE A 340 -10.00 -7.03 1.77
C ILE A 340 -11.06 -7.70 0.89
N THR A 341 -12.26 -7.13 0.84
CA THR A 341 -13.36 -7.61 -0.02
C THR A 341 -12.99 -7.51 -1.50
N ALA A 342 -12.43 -6.38 -1.94
CA ALA A 342 -11.97 -6.18 -3.32
C ALA A 342 -10.86 -7.17 -3.70
N TYR A 343 -9.86 -7.34 -2.82
CA TYR A 343 -8.80 -8.33 -3.00
C TYR A 343 -9.36 -9.74 -3.19
N TYR A 344 -10.29 -10.15 -2.34
CA TYR A 344 -10.89 -11.48 -2.42
C TYR A 344 -11.69 -11.67 -3.71
N ILE A 345 -12.45 -10.66 -4.16
CA ILE A 345 -13.15 -10.69 -5.45
C ILE A 345 -12.17 -10.89 -6.61
N PHE A 346 -11.06 -10.14 -6.64
CA PHE A 346 -10.06 -10.30 -7.70
C PHE A 346 -9.44 -11.70 -7.70
N ARG A 347 -9.13 -12.25 -6.53
CA ARG A 347 -8.64 -13.64 -6.42
C ARG A 347 -9.66 -14.67 -6.85
N CYS A 348 -10.93 -14.50 -6.48
CA CYS A 348 -12.02 -15.38 -6.89
C CYS A 348 -12.20 -15.42 -8.41
N ILE A 349 -12.10 -14.26 -9.08
CA ILE A 349 -12.16 -14.17 -10.54
C ILE A 349 -10.90 -14.82 -11.16
N TYR A 350 -9.71 -14.53 -10.63
CA TYR A 350 -8.47 -15.17 -11.07
C TYR A 350 -8.55 -16.70 -11.00
N LEU A 351 -9.01 -17.26 -9.87
CA LEU A 351 -9.16 -18.71 -9.69
C LEU A 351 -10.15 -19.31 -10.70
N LEU A 352 -11.24 -18.59 -10.99
CA LEU A 352 -12.23 -19.01 -11.99
C LEU A 352 -11.61 -19.13 -13.39
N ILE A 353 -10.89 -18.09 -13.81
CA ILE A 353 -10.24 -18.03 -15.12
C ILE A 353 -9.08 -19.03 -15.20
N SER A 354 -8.33 -19.19 -14.11
CA SER A 354 -7.27 -20.20 -13.99
C SER A 354 -7.82 -21.61 -14.19
N ALA A 355 -8.93 -21.96 -13.56
CA ALA A 355 -9.57 -23.26 -13.75
C ALA A 355 -10.07 -23.45 -15.18
N GLN A 356 -10.63 -22.39 -15.80
CA GLN A 356 -11.02 -22.40 -17.21
C GLN A 356 -9.83 -22.61 -18.15
N GLN A 357 -8.68 -21.97 -17.89
CA GLN A 357 -7.45 -22.15 -18.67
C GLN A 357 -6.95 -23.59 -18.58
N ILE A 358 -6.98 -24.21 -17.38
CA ILE A 358 -6.60 -25.62 -17.20
C ILE A 358 -7.55 -26.54 -17.96
N ARG A 359 -8.86 -26.26 -17.93
CA ARG A 359 -9.87 -27.06 -18.63
C ARG A 359 -9.70 -27.02 -20.15
N ILE A 360 -9.40 -25.85 -20.70
CA ILE A 360 -9.25 -25.63 -22.15
C ILE A 360 -7.87 -26.09 -22.64
N GLY A 361 -6.84 -25.99 -21.81
CA GLY A 361 -5.44 -26.25 -22.18
C GLY A 361 -4.73 -25.01 -22.72
N TYR A 362 -3.43 -25.12 -22.98
CA TYR A 362 -2.62 -24.03 -23.54
C TYR A 362 -2.59 -24.09 -25.06
N PRO A 363 -2.69 -22.94 -25.76
CA PRO A 363 -2.57 -22.91 -27.21
C PRO A 363 -1.16 -23.32 -27.65
N SER A 364 -1.08 -23.91 -28.84
CA SER A 364 0.21 -24.22 -29.48
C SER A 364 1.02 -22.95 -29.72
N ARG A 365 0.33 -21.81 -29.93
CA ARG A 365 0.91 -20.50 -30.24
C ARG A 365 0.73 -19.50 -29.08
N ILE A 366 1.82 -19.13 -28.42
CA ILE A 366 1.92 -18.12 -27.36
C ILE A 366 2.87 -17.03 -27.88
N TRP A 367 2.34 -16.07 -28.65
CA TRP A 367 3.17 -15.04 -29.28
C TRP A 367 2.99 -13.67 -28.64
N GLY A 368 4.12 -13.02 -28.41
CA GLY A 368 4.21 -11.58 -28.23
C GLY A 368 3.46 -11.04 -27.02
N PHE A 369 3.13 -9.75 -27.09
CA PHE A 369 2.28 -9.09 -26.11
C PHE A 369 0.83 -9.52 -26.38
N SER A 370 0.16 -10.06 -25.36
CA SER A 370 -1.25 -10.49 -25.45
C SER A 370 -2.23 -9.36 -25.80
N PHE A 371 -1.80 -8.11 -25.74
CA PHE A 371 -2.61 -6.94 -26.12
C PHE A 371 -2.41 -6.53 -27.59
N CYS A 372 -1.42 -7.11 -28.29
CA CYS A 372 -1.04 -6.72 -29.66
C CYS A 372 -1.77 -7.50 -30.77
N HIS A 373 -3.09 -7.68 -30.66
CA HIS A 373 -3.88 -8.44 -31.64
C HIS A 373 -4.32 -7.64 -32.88
N GLY A 374 -4.25 -6.31 -32.83
CA GLY A 374 -4.64 -5.41 -33.92
C GLY A 374 -3.69 -4.23 -34.09
N PHE A 375 -4.00 -3.32 -35.01
CA PHE A 375 -3.21 -2.12 -35.31
C PHE A 375 -4.10 -0.88 -35.23
N GLY A 376 -4.53 -0.51 -34.02
CA GLY A 376 -5.43 0.63 -33.78
C GLY A 376 -4.93 1.56 -32.68
N LEU A 377 -5.77 2.55 -32.32
CA LEU A 377 -5.42 3.57 -31.31
C LEU A 377 -5.19 2.95 -29.94
N TRP A 378 -6.11 2.08 -29.52
CA TRP A 378 -6.07 1.43 -28.22
C TRP A 378 -4.79 0.61 -28.06
N ASN A 379 -4.45 -0.23 -29.05
CA ASN A 379 -3.23 -1.03 -28.99
C ASN A 379 -1.94 -0.19 -29.00
N TYR A 380 -1.94 0.98 -29.66
CA TYR A 380 -0.83 1.93 -29.58
C TYR A 380 -0.68 2.55 -28.18
N ILE A 381 -1.79 2.88 -27.53
CA ILE A 381 -1.81 3.39 -26.16
C ILE A 381 -1.37 2.29 -25.18
N GLU A 382 -1.89 1.07 -25.34
CA GLU A 382 -1.58 -0.08 -24.49
C GLU A 382 -0.09 -0.41 -24.51
N ILE A 383 0.54 -0.53 -25.68
CA ILE A 383 1.98 -0.81 -25.76
C ILE A 383 2.80 0.32 -25.16
N ARG A 384 2.34 1.58 -25.25
CA ARG A 384 3.00 2.72 -24.60
C ARG A 384 2.88 2.68 -23.08
N ILE A 385 1.70 2.39 -22.54
CA ILE A 385 1.49 2.25 -21.10
C ILE A 385 2.33 1.10 -20.56
N TYR A 386 2.36 -0.03 -21.28
CA TYR A 386 3.19 -1.17 -20.94
C TYR A 386 4.67 -0.82 -20.84
N LEU A 387 5.23 -0.08 -21.82
CA LEU A 387 6.63 0.38 -21.80
C LEU A 387 6.91 1.51 -20.78
N LEU A 388 5.87 2.20 -20.29
CA LEU A 388 6.00 3.23 -19.26
C LEU A 388 6.06 2.62 -17.86
N CYS A 389 5.52 1.42 -17.68
CA CYS A 389 5.54 0.73 -16.40
C CYS A 389 6.98 0.32 -16.03
N PRO A 390 7.53 0.82 -14.91
CA PRO A 390 8.92 0.59 -14.55
C PRO A 390 9.18 -0.89 -14.28
N PHE A 391 10.33 -1.38 -14.75
CA PHE A 391 10.79 -2.77 -14.59
C PHE A 391 9.91 -3.86 -15.21
N LEU A 392 8.69 -3.56 -15.67
CA LEU A 392 7.78 -4.57 -16.23
C LEU A 392 8.33 -5.15 -17.53
N PHE A 393 8.84 -4.31 -18.42
CA PHE A 393 9.45 -4.76 -19.67
C PHE A 393 10.71 -5.59 -19.42
N GLU A 394 11.58 -5.12 -18.53
CA GLU A 394 12.86 -5.74 -18.22
C GLU A 394 12.68 -7.10 -17.51
N LEU A 395 11.81 -7.16 -16.51
CA LEU A 395 11.49 -8.38 -15.78
C LEU A 395 10.79 -9.40 -16.66
N ARG A 396 9.85 -8.95 -17.52
CA ARG A 396 9.20 -9.85 -18.47
C ARG A 396 10.21 -10.42 -19.46
N SER A 397 10.99 -9.58 -20.12
CA SER A 397 11.92 -10.04 -21.17
C SER A 397 13.01 -10.96 -20.61
N SER A 398 13.52 -10.68 -19.40
CA SER A 398 14.50 -11.56 -18.74
C SER A 398 13.91 -12.91 -18.33
N LEU A 399 12.68 -12.93 -17.78
CA LEU A 399 11.99 -14.17 -17.43
C LEU A 399 11.63 -14.99 -18.67
N ASP A 400 11.11 -14.34 -19.71
CA ASP A 400 10.77 -14.98 -20.97
C ASP A 400 12.02 -15.63 -21.60
N TRP A 401 13.18 -14.96 -21.57
CA TRP A 401 14.47 -15.52 -22.00
C TRP A 401 14.91 -16.73 -21.16
N MET A 402 14.81 -16.64 -19.82
CA MET A 402 15.24 -17.70 -18.91
C MET A 402 14.47 -19.01 -19.11
N LEU A 403 13.17 -18.91 -19.44
CA LEU A 403 12.26 -20.06 -19.47
C LEU A 403 11.95 -20.58 -20.86
N THR A 404 12.19 -19.78 -21.89
CA THR A 404 12.08 -20.20 -23.29
C THR A 404 13.37 -20.87 -23.72
N GLU A 405 13.26 -22.01 -24.40
CA GLU A 405 14.41 -22.60 -25.08
C GLU A 405 14.73 -21.70 -26.30
N THR A 406 15.95 -21.18 -26.41
CA THR A 406 16.40 -20.29 -27.50
C THR A 406 17.92 -20.40 -27.64
N THR A 407 18.46 -20.09 -28.82
CA THR A 407 19.89 -19.96 -29.08
C THR A 407 20.46 -18.58 -28.77
N MET A 408 19.60 -17.59 -28.51
CA MET A 408 20.03 -16.22 -28.31
C MET A 408 20.68 -15.95 -26.95
N SER A 409 21.69 -15.08 -26.96
CA SER A 409 22.17 -14.44 -25.74
C SER A 409 21.11 -13.52 -25.12
N ILE A 410 21.21 -13.25 -23.82
CA ILE A 410 20.26 -12.37 -23.11
C ILE A 410 20.23 -10.95 -23.71
N PHE A 411 21.39 -10.41 -24.12
CA PHE A 411 21.46 -9.07 -24.72
C PHE A 411 20.86 -9.03 -26.12
N ASP A 412 21.03 -10.08 -26.92
CA ASP A 412 20.38 -10.19 -28.23
C ASP A 412 18.88 -10.40 -28.09
N TRP A 413 18.43 -11.10 -27.05
CA TRP A 413 17.01 -11.21 -26.70
C TRP A 413 16.42 -9.83 -26.39
N PHE A 414 17.02 -9.07 -25.48
CA PHE A 414 16.58 -7.71 -25.17
C PHE A 414 16.55 -6.81 -26.41
N LYS A 415 17.58 -6.89 -27.25
CA LYS A 415 17.66 -6.16 -28.52
C LYS A 415 16.51 -6.53 -29.45
N MET A 416 16.18 -7.82 -29.57
CA MET A 416 15.06 -8.28 -30.40
C MET A 416 13.72 -7.76 -29.87
N GLU A 417 13.47 -7.88 -28.57
CA GLU A 417 12.23 -7.41 -27.94
C GLU A 417 12.03 -5.89 -28.11
N ASP A 418 13.10 -5.09 -27.96
CA ASP A 418 13.05 -3.64 -28.17
C ASP A 418 12.79 -3.26 -29.64
N ILE A 419 13.45 -3.96 -30.58
CA ILE A 419 13.19 -3.81 -32.02
C ILE A 419 11.73 -4.12 -32.33
N TYR A 420 11.20 -5.24 -31.83
CA TYR A 420 9.82 -5.64 -32.04
C TYR A 420 8.83 -4.61 -31.49
N ALA A 421 9.02 -4.16 -30.25
CA ALA A 421 8.17 -3.15 -29.63
C ALA A 421 8.20 -1.83 -30.41
N SER A 422 9.36 -1.43 -30.92
CA SER A 422 9.54 -0.22 -31.71
C SER A 422 8.89 -0.32 -33.10
N VAL A 423 9.10 -1.43 -33.82
CA VAL A 423 8.45 -1.70 -35.12
C VAL A 423 6.93 -1.80 -34.97
N TYR A 424 6.43 -2.44 -33.91
CA TYR A 424 5.00 -2.53 -33.63
C TYR A 424 4.36 -1.16 -33.39
N LYS A 425 5.00 -0.28 -32.58
CA LYS A 425 4.56 1.11 -32.38
C LYS A 425 4.43 1.87 -33.70
N VAL A 426 5.44 1.75 -34.58
CA VAL A 426 5.43 2.41 -35.90
C VAL A 426 4.31 1.86 -36.77
N LYS A 427 4.10 0.54 -36.77
CA LYS A 427 3.00 -0.09 -37.52
C LYS A 427 1.63 0.41 -37.06
N CYS A 428 1.39 0.51 -35.76
CA CYS A 428 0.15 1.08 -35.23
C CYS A 428 0.00 2.55 -35.60
N LEU A 429 1.09 3.34 -35.57
CA LEU A 429 1.06 4.74 -35.98
C LEU A 429 0.68 4.90 -37.46
N ARG A 430 1.25 4.09 -38.37
CA ARG A 430 0.89 4.13 -39.79
C ARG A 430 -0.54 3.67 -40.06
N ALA A 431 -1.05 2.72 -39.27
CA ALA A 431 -2.46 2.35 -39.33
C ALA A 431 -3.38 3.52 -38.91
N LEU A 432 -3.01 4.24 -37.85
CA LEU A 432 -3.75 5.43 -37.39
C LEU A 432 -3.70 6.57 -38.40
N GLU A 433 -2.56 6.81 -39.04
CA GLU A 433 -2.45 7.81 -40.11
C GLU A 433 -3.28 7.42 -41.34
N LYS A 434 -3.44 6.13 -41.61
CA LYS A 434 -4.30 5.66 -42.69
C LYS A 434 -5.79 5.88 -42.38
N GLU A 435 -6.21 5.70 -41.13
CA GLU A 435 -7.61 5.81 -40.71
C GLU A 435 -8.04 7.24 -40.38
N TYR A 436 -7.17 8.01 -39.71
CA TYR A 436 -7.44 9.37 -39.23
C TYR A 436 -6.53 10.44 -39.85
N GLY A 437 -5.81 10.10 -40.91
CA GLY A 437 -4.88 10.99 -41.60
C GLY A 437 -5.54 12.27 -42.07
N SER A 438 -4.87 13.40 -41.84
CA SER A 438 -5.24 14.64 -42.52
C SER A 438 -4.76 14.58 -43.98
N PRO A 439 -5.52 15.12 -44.93
CA PRO A 439 -5.01 15.27 -46.30
C PRO A 439 -3.70 16.06 -46.29
N PRO A 440 -2.73 15.67 -47.14
CA PRO A 440 -1.45 16.35 -47.21
C PRO A 440 -1.63 17.81 -47.65
N GLY A 441 -0.78 18.71 -47.15
CA GLY A 441 -0.77 20.12 -47.53
C GLY A 441 -1.85 21.00 -46.87
N VAL A 442 -2.68 20.46 -45.98
CA VAL A 442 -3.72 21.25 -45.28
C VAL A 442 -3.24 21.75 -43.92
N GLN A 443 -3.52 23.02 -43.62
CA GLN A 443 -3.30 23.62 -42.30
C GLN A 443 -4.00 22.79 -41.20
N LYS A 444 -3.27 22.46 -40.13
CA LYS A 444 -3.87 21.86 -38.93
C LYS A 444 -4.82 22.85 -38.27
N LYS A 445 -6.03 22.38 -37.89
CA LYS A 445 -7.05 23.21 -37.24
C LYS A 445 -6.49 23.85 -35.96
N ALA A 446 -6.84 25.12 -35.73
CA ALA A 446 -6.36 25.89 -34.58
C ALA A 446 -6.66 25.19 -33.24
N ILE A 447 -7.81 24.53 -33.13
CA ILE A 447 -8.20 23.77 -31.92
C ILE A 447 -7.16 22.72 -31.53
N TYR A 448 -6.62 21.95 -32.49
CA TYR A 448 -5.59 20.95 -32.20
C TYR A 448 -4.29 21.61 -31.75
N LYS A 449 -3.90 22.74 -32.36
CA LYS A 449 -2.70 23.47 -31.95
C LYS A 449 -2.81 24.00 -30.52
N TYR A 450 -3.94 24.62 -30.18
CA TYR A 450 -4.17 25.15 -28.83
C TYR A 450 -4.30 24.04 -27.80
N MET A 451 -5.02 22.95 -28.09
CA MET A 451 -5.12 21.83 -27.16
C MET A 451 -3.75 21.22 -26.85
N TYR A 452 -3.01 20.75 -27.85
CA TYR A 452 -1.71 20.12 -27.61
C TYR A 452 -0.69 21.11 -27.01
N GLY A 453 -0.68 22.36 -27.50
CA GLY A 453 0.23 23.40 -27.01
C GLY A 453 -0.07 23.81 -25.57
N ILE A 454 -1.32 24.10 -25.23
CA ILE A 454 -1.72 24.50 -23.86
C ILE A 454 -1.52 23.33 -22.91
N THR A 455 -1.90 22.11 -23.26
CA THR A 455 -1.70 20.94 -22.39
C THR A 455 -0.21 20.71 -22.10
N LEU A 456 0.66 20.80 -23.13
CA LEU A 456 2.10 20.64 -22.92
C LEU A 456 2.69 21.77 -22.07
N SER A 457 2.30 23.02 -22.33
CA SER A 457 2.76 24.18 -21.54
C SER A 457 2.28 24.10 -20.09
N LEU A 458 1.01 23.77 -19.86
CA LEU A 458 0.43 23.62 -18.53
C LEU A 458 1.10 22.48 -17.76
N PHE A 459 1.43 21.37 -18.43
CA PHE A 459 2.21 20.29 -17.84
C PHE A 459 3.56 20.79 -17.30
N PHE A 460 4.32 21.56 -18.10
CA PHE A 460 5.60 22.13 -17.64
C PHE A 460 5.43 23.19 -16.54
N ILE A 461 4.39 24.02 -16.61
CA ILE A 461 4.08 25.00 -15.56
C ILE A 461 3.81 24.28 -14.24
N ILE A 462 2.92 23.28 -14.24
CA ILE A 462 2.64 22.49 -13.04
C ILE A 462 3.93 21.83 -12.54
N LEU A 463 4.70 21.21 -13.42
CA LEU A 463 5.90 20.49 -13.01
C LEU A 463 6.95 21.42 -12.36
N ILE A 464 7.10 22.65 -12.85
CA ILE A 464 8.03 23.66 -12.30
C ILE A 464 7.50 24.25 -10.99
N TRP A 465 6.21 24.59 -10.91
CA TRP A 465 5.62 25.35 -9.79
C TRP A 465 5.05 24.48 -8.68
N PHE A 466 4.56 23.27 -8.98
CA PHE A 466 3.92 22.39 -8.01
C PHE A 466 4.84 22.05 -6.82
N PRO A 467 6.13 21.71 -6.99
CA PRO A 467 7.01 21.46 -5.84
C PRO A 467 7.17 22.67 -4.91
N LEU A 468 7.20 23.89 -5.47
CA LEU A 468 7.27 25.13 -4.70
C LEU A 468 5.97 25.37 -3.92
N LEU A 469 4.81 25.14 -4.55
CA LEU A 469 3.51 25.26 -3.90
C LEU A 469 3.36 24.25 -2.75
N VAL A 470 3.73 22.99 -2.98
CA VAL A 470 3.68 21.94 -1.95
C VAL A 470 4.57 22.27 -0.76
N TYR A 471 5.77 22.83 -0.99
CA TYR A 471 6.63 23.27 0.12
C TYR A 471 6.02 24.44 0.91
N SER A 472 5.51 25.45 0.21
CA SER A 472 4.90 26.62 0.86
C SER A 472 3.70 26.22 1.72
N TRP A 473 2.79 25.41 1.17
CA TRP A 473 1.63 24.89 1.90
C TRP A 473 2.04 23.95 3.02
N GLY A 474 3.06 23.11 2.80
CA GLY A 474 3.57 22.19 3.82
C GLY A 474 4.07 22.90 5.07
N ARG A 475 4.69 24.09 4.92
CA ARG A 475 5.16 24.89 6.06
C ARG A 475 4.02 25.56 6.83
N GLU A 476 3.00 26.06 6.14
CA GLU A 476 1.81 26.64 6.78
C GLU A 476 1.00 25.59 7.54
N ALA A 477 0.92 24.38 7.00
CA ALA A 477 0.21 23.24 7.59
C ALA A 477 0.99 22.52 8.72
N GLY A 478 2.18 23.00 9.08
CA GLY A 478 2.98 22.42 10.17
C GLY A 478 2.24 22.48 11.52
N GLN A 479 2.55 21.55 12.41
CA GLN A 479 1.95 21.50 13.75
C GLN A 479 2.79 22.31 14.74
N SER A 480 2.14 23.06 15.64
CA SER A 480 2.83 23.76 16.72
C SER A 480 3.49 22.76 17.68
N HIS A 481 4.72 23.06 18.07
CA HIS A 481 5.48 22.25 19.03
C HIS A 481 5.87 23.08 20.25
N LEU A 482 4.98 23.13 21.23
CA LEU A 482 5.22 23.83 22.49
C LEU A 482 6.22 23.04 23.37
N PRO A 483 7.03 23.73 24.18
CA PRO A 483 7.86 23.10 25.19
C PRO A 483 7.05 22.22 26.15
N SER A 484 7.54 21.00 26.40
CA SER A 484 6.92 20.10 27.38
C SER A 484 7.33 20.44 28.81
N PHE A 485 8.58 20.87 28.98
CA PHE A 485 9.18 21.26 30.25
C PHE A 485 10.21 22.36 29.97
N ALA A 486 10.44 23.25 30.93
CA ALA A 486 11.50 24.24 30.86
C ALA A 486 12.02 24.53 32.28
N SER A 487 13.26 24.98 32.42
CA SER A 487 13.81 25.42 33.69
C SER A 487 14.70 26.65 33.49
N LEU A 488 14.74 27.47 34.54
CA LEU A 488 15.50 28.71 34.56
C LEU A 488 16.50 28.64 35.70
N GLN A 489 17.76 28.86 35.35
CA GLN A 489 18.88 28.77 36.26
C GLN A 489 19.68 30.08 36.25
N PHE A 490 20.07 30.54 37.43
CA PHE A 490 21.03 31.64 37.58
C PHE A 490 22.26 31.16 38.33
N GLN A 491 23.43 31.43 37.77
CA GLN A 491 24.71 30.96 38.27
C GLN A 491 25.67 32.15 38.43
N ILE A 492 26.37 32.22 39.57
CA ILE A 492 27.42 33.22 39.82
C ILE A 492 28.78 32.53 39.75
N GLY A 493 29.62 32.95 38.81
CA GLY A 493 30.88 32.27 38.50
C GLY A 493 30.64 30.85 37.98
N ASN A 494 31.54 29.94 38.32
CA ASN A 494 31.43 28.52 37.97
C ASN A 494 30.99 27.68 39.19
N MET A 495 30.12 28.23 40.02
CA MET A 495 29.63 27.61 41.26
C MET A 495 28.25 26.97 41.07
N GLU A 496 27.69 26.28 42.07
CA GLU A 496 26.30 25.81 42.00
C GLU A 496 25.30 26.97 41.78
N PRO A 497 24.23 26.75 40.99
CA PRO A 497 23.27 27.79 40.67
C PRO A 497 22.57 28.29 41.94
N ILE A 498 22.42 29.62 42.04
CA ILE A 498 21.73 30.28 43.16
C ILE A 498 20.22 30.18 43.05
N TYR A 499 19.71 29.91 41.85
CA TYR A 499 18.30 29.75 41.54
C TYR A 499 18.21 28.69 40.45
N ASP A 500 17.33 27.70 40.65
CA ASP A 500 17.03 26.65 39.70
C ASP A 500 15.58 26.23 39.91
N ASN A 501 14.68 26.75 39.08
CA ASN A 501 13.25 26.47 39.18
C ASN A 501 12.69 25.98 37.84
N PRO A 502 11.81 24.96 37.87
CA PRO A 502 11.06 24.54 36.69
C PRO A 502 9.99 25.57 36.32
N ALA A 503 9.64 25.62 35.04
CA ALA A 503 8.57 26.45 34.52
C ALA A 503 7.24 25.71 34.54
N HIS A 504 6.15 26.43 34.81
CA HIS A 504 4.83 26.03 34.34
C HIS A 504 4.63 26.55 32.92
N VAL A 505 4.31 25.64 31.99
CA VAL A 505 4.09 25.96 30.58
C VAL A 505 2.61 26.12 30.30
N TYR A 506 2.19 27.32 29.90
CA TYR A 506 0.82 27.61 29.50
C TYR A 506 0.73 27.86 27.99
N LYS A 507 -0.28 27.29 27.35
CA LYS A 507 -0.64 27.62 25.96
C LYS A 507 -1.39 28.95 25.93
N LEU A 508 -0.99 29.86 25.05
CA LEU A 508 -1.66 31.15 24.93
C LEU A 508 -3.06 30.99 24.29
N HIS A 509 -4.06 31.63 24.89
CA HIS A 509 -5.42 31.66 24.36
C HIS A 509 -5.52 32.65 23.18
N GLU A 510 -6.43 32.40 22.24
CA GLU A 510 -6.61 33.21 21.03
C GLU A 510 -6.85 34.70 21.34
N SER A 511 -7.81 35.00 22.21
CA SER A 511 -8.11 36.38 22.63
C SER A 511 -6.91 37.11 23.27
N ALA A 512 -6.09 36.39 24.03
CA ALA A 512 -4.89 36.94 24.67
C ALA A 512 -3.80 37.25 23.63
N PHE A 513 -3.70 36.44 22.59
CA PHE A 513 -2.77 36.67 21.48
C PHE A 513 -3.19 37.83 20.58
N GLU A 514 -4.49 37.99 20.31
CA GLU A 514 -4.99 39.17 19.60
C GLU A 514 -4.74 40.46 20.37
N TYR A 515 -4.94 40.45 21.68
CA TYR A 515 -4.60 41.58 22.53
C TYR A 515 -3.10 41.90 22.49
N MET A 516 -2.25 40.88 22.57
CA MET A 516 -0.80 41.01 22.39
C MET A 516 -0.43 41.65 21.03
N LYS A 517 -1.10 41.26 19.94
CA LYS A 517 -0.91 41.89 18.61
C LYS A 517 -1.27 43.38 18.62
N GLN A 518 -2.33 43.76 19.33
CA GLN A 518 -2.77 45.16 19.42
C GLN A 518 -1.72 46.05 20.09
N VAL A 519 -1.05 45.56 21.14
CA VAL A 519 0.03 46.29 21.85
C VAL A 519 1.18 46.65 20.90
N TYR A 520 1.54 45.74 19.99
CA TYR A 520 2.67 45.94 19.06
C TYR A 520 2.30 46.56 17.71
N ASN A 521 1.03 46.93 17.48
CA ASN A 521 0.58 47.48 16.18
C ASN A 521 1.27 48.78 15.77
N ALA A 522 1.79 49.55 16.73
CA ALA A 522 2.49 50.81 16.48
C ALA A 522 3.92 50.63 15.92
N TYR A 523 4.49 49.41 15.99
CA TYR A 523 5.87 49.14 15.62
C TYR A 523 5.96 48.12 14.48
N ASP A 524 6.54 48.51 13.34
CA ASP A 524 6.54 47.68 12.13
C ASP A 524 7.29 46.35 12.28
N THR A 525 8.47 46.35 12.93
CA THR A 525 9.29 45.14 13.07
C THR A 525 8.65 44.08 13.99
N PRO A 526 8.21 44.40 15.23
CA PRO A 526 7.44 43.48 16.06
C PRO A 526 6.12 43.03 15.40
N LYS A 527 5.41 43.95 14.74
CA LYS A 527 4.16 43.65 14.04
C LYS A 527 4.35 42.58 12.97
N GLN A 528 5.38 42.70 12.12
CA GLN A 528 5.69 41.68 11.11
C GLN A 528 6.04 40.32 11.74
N PHE A 529 6.75 40.33 12.87
CA PHE A 529 7.08 39.11 13.61
C PHE A 529 5.81 38.39 14.11
N PHE A 530 4.87 39.11 14.75
CA PHE A 530 3.64 38.52 15.27
C PHE A 530 2.68 37.98 14.20
N TYR A 531 2.74 38.48 12.96
CA TYR A 531 1.97 37.90 11.85
C TYR A 531 2.50 36.54 11.38
N GLY A 532 3.74 36.19 11.71
CA GLY A 532 4.33 34.88 11.38
C GLY A 532 3.94 33.73 12.31
N TYR A 533 3.21 34.02 13.40
CA TYR A 533 2.84 33.04 14.43
C TYR A 533 1.34 33.06 14.72
N ASP A 534 0.82 31.90 15.09
CA ASP A 534 -0.53 31.70 15.60
C ASP A 534 -0.54 31.62 17.14
N HIS A 535 -1.71 31.76 17.76
CA HIS A 535 -1.85 31.66 19.23
C HIS A 535 -1.35 30.31 19.76
N ALA A 536 -1.46 29.25 18.97
CA ALA A 536 -1.02 27.91 19.33
C ALA A 536 0.51 27.74 19.33
N ASP A 537 1.25 28.61 18.64
CA ASP A 537 2.71 28.57 18.53
C ASP A 537 3.41 29.24 19.74
N VAL A 538 2.64 30.02 20.51
CA VAL A 538 3.15 30.81 21.62
C VAL A 538 2.92 30.11 22.96
N GLY A 539 4.02 29.80 23.65
CA GLY A 539 4.02 29.25 25.00
C GLY A 539 4.44 30.29 26.03
N VAL A 540 3.75 30.34 27.16
CA VAL A 540 4.10 31.20 28.30
C VAL A 540 4.75 30.33 29.37
N LEU A 541 6.00 30.65 29.71
CA LEU A 541 6.75 30.02 30.79
C LEU A 541 6.66 30.90 32.03
N THR A 542 6.15 30.37 33.13
CA THR A 542 6.11 31.09 34.41
C THR A 542 6.96 30.37 35.45
N PHE A 543 7.88 31.09 36.07
CA PHE A 543 8.78 30.60 37.12
C PHE A 543 8.46 31.31 38.44
N SER A 544 8.48 30.59 39.56
CA SER A 544 8.27 31.18 40.90
C SER A 544 9.45 32.06 41.30
N THR A 545 9.21 33.21 41.94
CA THR A 545 10.27 34.13 42.39
C THR A 545 11.17 33.53 43.49
N GLY A 546 10.61 32.69 44.37
CA GLY A 546 11.37 31.98 45.41
C GLY A 546 12.16 30.80 44.83
N GLY A 547 13.48 30.79 45.02
CA GLY A 547 14.36 29.69 44.63
C GLY A 547 14.41 28.54 45.63
N ASN A 548 15.03 27.44 45.21
CA ASN A 548 15.39 26.32 46.09
C ASN A 548 16.43 26.73 47.14
N ILE A 549 16.51 25.95 48.23
CA ILE A 549 17.51 26.16 49.29
C ILE A 549 18.90 26.02 48.69
N TRP A 550 19.71 27.06 48.86
CA TRP A 550 21.06 27.13 48.32
C TRP A 550 22.03 26.43 49.28
N MET A 551 22.42 25.21 48.92
CA MET A 551 23.28 24.35 49.74
C MET A 551 24.74 24.45 49.29
N LEU A 552 25.44 25.48 49.74
CA LEU A 552 26.85 25.63 49.36
C LEU A 552 27.75 24.70 50.18
N ARG A 553 28.66 23.96 49.53
CA ARG A 553 29.64 23.14 50.25
C ARG A 553 30.67 24.04 50.95
N PRO A 554 31.20 23.69 52.14
CA PRO A 554 32.19 24.54 52.83
C PRO A 554 33.48 24.81 52.04
N GLN A 555 33.82 23.95 51.08
CA GLN A 555 34.94 24.17 50.15
C GLN A 555 34.59 25.20 49.06
N GLU A 556 33.35 25.15 48.56
CA GLU A 556 32.82 26.04 47.54
C GLU A 556 32.62 27.45 48.07
N GLU A 557 32.16 27.59 49.32
CA GLU A 557 32.04 28.87 50.02
C GLU A 557 33.39 29.60 50.12
N LYS A 558 34.46 28.88 50.51
CA LYS A 558 35.82 29.44 50.56
C LYS A 558 36.35 29.82 49.18
N ILE A 559 35.99 29.08 48.14
CA ILE A 559 36.35 29.39 46.75
C ILE A 559 35.57 30.62 46.29
N MET A 560 34.27 30.68 46.57
CA MET A 560 33.40 31.78 46.20
C MET A 560 33.84 33.07 46.88
N LEU A 561 34.19 33.06 48.17
CA LEU A 561 34.77 34.21 48.88
C LEU A 561 36.10 34.67 48.26
N LYS A 562 37.00 33.75 47.89
CA LYS A 562 38.23 34.10 47.16
C LYS A 562 37.94 34.73 45.81
N VAL A 563 36.97 34.19 45.08
CA VAL A 563 36.53 34.67 43.77
C VAL A 563 35.83 36.03 43.90
N ILE A 564 35.08 36.27 44.98
CA ILE A 564 34.39 37.54 45.31
C ILE A 564 35.38 38.65 45.70
N ASN A 565 36.41 38.33 46.46
CA ASN A 565 37.43 39.28 46.88
C ASN A 565 38.56 39.48 45.86
N SER A 566 38.55 38.71 44.77
CA SER A 566 39.52 38.88 43.68
C SER A 566 39.27 40.16 42.85
N ALA A 567 40.34 40.66 42.23
CA ALA A 567 40.30 41.81 41.32
C ALA A 567 39.70 41.49 39.93
N HIS A 568 39.34 40.23 39.65
CA HIS A 568 38.77 39.81 38.38
C HIS A 568 37.24 39.95 38.36
N PRO A 569 36.64 40.31 37.21
CA PRO A 569 35.19 40.38 37.08
C PRO A 569 34.58 38.98 37.19
N VAL A 570 33.47 38.85 37.93
CA VAL A 570 32.73 37.59 38.03
C VAL A 570 31.55 37.58 37.09
N THR A 571 31.41 36.50 36.35
CA THR A 571 30.32 36.29 35.42
C THR A 571 29.07 35.83 36.16
N VAL A 572 27.94 36.49 35.91
CA VAL A 572 26.61 36.00 36.26
C VAL A 572 26.00 35.45 34.99
N THR A 573 25.68 34.16 35.00
CA THR A 573 25.10 33.45 33.86
C THR A 573 23.65 33.12 34.18
N MET A 574 22.75 33.48 33.27
CA MET A 574 21.40 32.95 33.23
C MET A 574 21.36 31.84 32.19
N THR A 575 20.86 30.66 32.54
CA THR A 575 20.64 29.55 31.62
C THR A 575 19.16 29.19 31.64
N CYS A 576 18.51 29.23 30.47
CA CYS A 576 17.15 28.74 30.28
C CYS A 576 17.23 27.48 29.42
N THR A 577 16.73 26.37 29.95
CA THR A 577 16.72 25.07 29.27
C THR A 577 15.29 24.69 28.97
N VAL A 578 15.05 24.24 27.74
CA VAL A 578 13.73 23.95 27.19
C VAL A 578 13.77 22.53 26.62
N TRP A 579 12.81 21.70 27.03
CA TRP A 579 12.68 20.33 26.57
C TRP A 579 11.52 20.20 25.60
N LEU A 580 11.87 19.84 24.36
CA LEU A 580 10.93 19.55 23.29
C LEU A 580 10.68 18.04 23.25
N SER A 581 9.43 17.62 23.44
CA SER A 581 9.05 16.20 23.38
C SER A 581 8.47 15.85 22.01
N ASN A 582 9.15 15.00 21.25
CA ASN A 582 8.67 14.43 19.98
C ASN A 582 8.27 12.96 20.19
N GLY A 583 7.29 12.71 21.06
CA GLY A 583 6.90 11.34 21.44
C GLY A 583 7.92 10.69 22.38
N GLU A 584 8.78 9.83 21.86
CA GLU A 584 9.77 9.06 22.64
C GLU A 584 11.09 9.81 22.88
N ASN A 585 11.46 10.76 22.02
CA ASN A 585 12.73 11.49 22.12
C ASN A 585 12.52 12.90 22.68
N GLN A 586 13.18 13.20 23.78
CA GLN A 586 13.28 14.55 24.34
C GLN A 586 14.53 15.24 23.80
N LYS A 587 14.36 16.37 23.13
CA LYS A 587 15.47 17.23 22.71
C LYS A 587 15.62 18.37 23.71
N GLU A 588 16.77 18.42 24.37
CA GLU A 588 17.14 19.51 25.28
C GLU A 588 17.77 20.66 24.49
N LEU A 589 17.22 21.86 24.67
CA LEU A 589 17.72 23.09 24.07
C LEU A 589 18.07 24.07 25.17
N THR A 590 19.30 24.59 25.14
CA THR A 590 19.80 25.47 26.20
C THR A 590 20.20 26.83 25.62
N VAL A 591 19.73 27.92 26.24
CA VAL A 591 20.20 29.29 25.95
C VAL A 591 20.83 29.88 27.20
N SER A 592 21.98 30.54 27.03
CA SER A 592 22.69 31.18 28.13
C SER A 592 22.98 32.66 27.85
N VAL A 593 22.81 33.50 28.86
CA VAL A 593 23.13 34.93 28.83
C VAL A 593 24.13 35.23 29.93
N HIS A 594 25.22 35.90 29.60
CA HIS A 594 26.27 36.24 30.56
C HIS A 594 26.31 37.76 30.80
N ASN A 595 26.43 38.16 32.06
CA ASN A 595 26.80 39.51 32.45
C ASN A 595 28.00 39.48 33.40
N ARG A 596 28.73 40.60 33.55
CA ARG A 596 29.94 40.70 34.35
C ARG A 596 29.76 41.67 35.51
N LEU A 597 30.04 41.19 36.72
CA LEU A 597 30.15 42.00 37.93
C LEU A 597 31.59 42.48 38.08
N PHE A 598 31.82 43.78 37.88
CA PHE A 598 33.13 44.39 38.04
C PHE A 598 33.57 44.46 39.50
N ALA A 599 34.88 44.30 39.74
CA ALA A 599 35.49 44.37 41.06
C ALA A 599 35.16 45.70 41.77
N TYR A 600 35.01 45.66 43.10
CA TYR A 600 34.66 46.81 43.96
C TYR A 600 33.30 47.47 43.70
N SER A 601 32.46 46.92 42.82
CA SER A 601 31.08 47.39 42.61
C SER A 601 30.19 47.18 43.85
N ARG A 602 29.09 47.94 43.95
CA ARG A 602 28.09 47.79 45.02
C ARG A 602 27.58 46.34 45.11
N ASN A 603 27.34 45.72 43.96
CA ASN A 603 26.93 44.33 43.80
C ASN A 603 27.95 43.33 44.36
N ARG A 604 29.26 43.61 44.18
CA ARG A 604 30.33 42.76 44.71
C ARG A 604 30.49 42.85 46.21
N LYS A 605 30.36 44.06 46.76
CA LYS A 605 30.34 44.27 48.22
C LYS A 605 29.18 43.53 48.86
N TYR A 606 27.97 43.69 48.29
CA TYR A 606 26.79 42.96 48.74
C TYR A 606 26.99 41.43 48.70
N LEU A 607 27.56 40.87 47.63
CA LEU A 607 27.86 39.43 47.57
C LEU A 607 28.88 38.98 48.62
N SER A 608 29.86 39.82 48.95
CA SER A 608 30.82 39.55 50.03
C SER A 608 30.13 39.58 51.39
N ASP A 609 29.27 40.58 51.61
CA ASP A 609 28.54 40.77 52.87
C ASP A 609 27.56 39.62 53.13
N VAL A 610 26.83 39.15 52.10
CA VAL A 610 25.91 38.00 52.19
C VAL A 610 26.66 36.69 52.55
N MET A 611 27.93 36.57 52.17
CA MET A 611 28.75 35.38 52.43
C MET A 611 29.46 35.41 53.78
N GLU A 612 29.81 36.60 54.28
CA GLU A 612 30.55 36.73 55.55
C GLU A 612 29.62 36.78 56.77
N PHE A 613 28.35 37.17 56.60
CA PHE A 613 27.41 37.38 57.71
C PHE A 613 26.17 36.48 57.65
N ASP A 614 25.96 35.69 58.71
CA ASP A 614 24.80 34.80 58.89
C ASP A 614 23.58 35.54 59.48
N ARG A 615 23.27 36.74 58.96
CA ARG A 615 22.16 37.62 59.41
C ARG A 615 21.29 38.05 58.22
N GLU A 616 20.01 38.33 58.50
CA GLU A 616 19.12 38.95 57.51
C GLU A 616 19.67 40.31 57.05
N PHE A 617 19.81 40.50 55.74
CA PHE A 617 20.39 41.69 55.13
C PHE A 617 19.38 42.38 54.22
N ASP A 618 19.15 43.68 54.43
CA ASP A 618 18.17 44.49 53.71
C ASP A 618 18.72 45.08 52.38
N GLY A 619 19.60 44.33 51.71
CA GLY A 619 20.21 44.73 50.44
C GLY A 619 19.73 43.85 49.28
N ALA A 620 19.86 44.35 48.06
CA ALA A 620 19.53 43.62 46.84
C ALA A 620 20.67 43.69 45.81
N LEU A 621 20.95 42.57 45.15
CA LEU A 621 21.89 42.46 44.04
C LEU A 621 21.15 42.70 42.72
N THR A 622 21.30 43.90 42.14
CA THR A 622 20.68 44.21 40.83
C THR A 622 21.66 43.97 39.69
N VAL A 623 21.40 42.96 38.86
CA VAL A 623 22.16 42.69 37.63
C VAL A 623 21.40 43.25 36.43
N ARG A 624 22.03 44.14 35.68
CA ARG A 624 21.38 44.79 34.52
C ARG A 624 21.31 43.85 33.31
N TYR A 625 20.30 43.96 32.47
CA TYR A 625 20.22 43.32 31.15
C TYR A 625 20.51 41.79 31.10
N LEU A 626 20.06 41.05 32.12
CA LEU A 626 20.33 39.61 32.25
C LEU A 626 19.19 38.73 31.70
N LEU A 627 17.94 39.17 31.83
CA LEU A 627 16.75 38.35 31.54
C LEU A 627 16.11 38.71 30.17
N PRO A 628 16.09 37.81 29.18
CA PRO A 628 15.29 37.94 27.97
C PRO A 628 13.84 37.54 28.25
N LYS A 629 12.86 38.32 27.77
CA LYS A 629 11.43 37.98 27.90
C LYS A 629 10.88 37.18 26.73
N PHE A 630 11.56 37.21 25.59
CA PHE A 630 11.09 36.58 24.37
C PHE A 630 12.16 35.66 23.81
N LEU A 631 11.82 34.38 23.73
CA LEU A 631 12.65 33.33 23.15
C LEU A 631 11.97 32.80 21.89
N LYS A 632 12.72 32.60 20.83
CA LYS A 632 12.29 31.87 19.65
C LYS A 632 12.94 30.50 19.65
N VAL A 633 12.11 29.46 19.57
CA VAL A 633 12.55 28.07 19.45
C VAL A 633 12.49 27.68 17.98
N GLU A 634 13.66 27.48 17.37
CA GLU A 634 13.78 27.15 15.95
C GLU A 634 13.63 25.64 15.70
N GLN A 635 13.10 25.27 14.53
CA GLN A 635 13.04 23.87 14.08
C GLN A 635 14.42 23.19 14.02
N THR A 636 15.48 23.95 13.75
CA THR A 636 16.88 23.48 13.73
C THR A 636 17.35 22.97 15.09
N GLY A 637 16.60 23.29 16.16
CA GLY A 637 16.94 23.00 17.55
C GLY A 637 17.98 23.96 18.09
N SER A 638 17.77 25.25 17.84
CA SER A 638 18.46 26.33 18.54
C SER A 638 17.43 27.28 19.13
N ILE A 639 17.80 27.98 20.20
CA ILE A 639 16.96 29.03 20.80
C ILE A 639 17.61 30.37 20.47
N THR A 640 16.85 31.26 19.83
CA THR A 640 17.29 32.63 19.54
C THR A 640 16.58 33.62 20.45
N ILE A 641 17.34 34.57 21.00
CA ILE A 641 16.81 35.62 21.87
C ILE A 641 16.25 36.75 21.00
N LEU A 642 14.99 37.14 21.24
CA LEU A 642 14.31 38.18 20.48
C LEU A 642 14.39 39.53 21.19
N ASP A 643 15.58 40.15 21.15
CA ASP A 643 15.80 41.48 21.74
C ASP A 643 14.99 42.57 20.99
N ASN A 644 14.62 42.34 19.71
CA ASN A 644 13.88 43.27 18.85
C ASN A 644 12.41 43.52 19.25
N LEU A 645 11.88 42.73 20.19
CA LEU A 645 10.53 42.91 20.74
C LEU A 645 10.50 43.87 21.94
N MET A 646 11.65 44.42 22.35
CA MET A 646 11.74 45.48 23.35
C MET A 646 12.29 46.78 22.73
N LEU A 647 11.92 47.94 23.27
CA LEU A 647 12.48 49.21 22.77
C LEU A 647 13.94 49.37 23.21
N PRO A 648 14.81 49.85 22.31
CA PRO A 648 16.12 50.29 22.69
C PRO A 648 16.04 51.58 23.50
N GLU A 649 16.46 51.51 24.77
CA GLU A 649 16.60 52.63 25.70
C GLU A 649 17.38 53.79 25.05
N SER A 650 16.85 55.01 25.19
CA SER A 650 17.30 56.24 24.49
C SER A 650 18.67 56.78 24.92
N SER A 651 19.47 56.00 25.64
CA SER A 651 20.83 56.37 26.08
C SER A 651 21.84 55.39 25.50
N GLY A 652 22.69 55.87 24.60
CA GLY A 652 23.58 55.08 23.74
C GLY A 652 24.72 54.34 24.44
N LEU A 653 24.43 53.39 25.32
CA LEU A 653 25.35 52.32 25.69
C LEU A 653 24.68 50.95 25.51
N GLU A 654 25.43 50.04 24.89
CA GLU A 654 25.06 48.69 24.50
C GLU A 654 24.40 47.88 25.63
N ALA A 655 23.07 47.71 25.56
CA ALA A 655 22.27 46.51 25.87
C ALA A 655 20.83 46.96 26.18
N SER A 656 19.95 46.98 25.18
CA SER A 656 18.62 47.56 25.33
C SER A 656 17.50 46.63 24.87
N GLY A 657 17.68 45.33 25.08
CA GLY A 657 16.70 44.29 24.72
C GLY A 657 16.35 43.34 25.87
N ARG A 658 16.94 43.54 27.06
CA ARG A 658 16.85 42.59 28.20
C ARG A 658 16.54 43.32 29.49
N ARG A 659 16.04 42.58 30.48
CA ARG A 659 15.53 43.13 31.74
C ARG A 659 16.56 43.05 32.86
N ASN A 660 16.45 43.99 33.78
CA ASN A 660 17.23 44.01 35.01
C ASN A 660 16.61 43.04 36.02
N VAL A 661 17.45 42.26 36.69
CA VAL A 661 17.03 41.25 37.66
C VAL A 661 17.62 41.60 39.02
N THR A 662 16.78 41.56 40.05
CA THR A 662 17.16 41.77 41.45
C THR A 662 17.17 40.44 42.19
N PHE A 663 18.29 40.12 42.84
CA PHE A 663 18.46 38.95 43.68
C PHE A 663 18.51 39.39 45.15
N VAL A 664 17.70 38.78 46.01
CA VAL A 664 17.67 39.02 47.46
C VAL A 664 17.91 37.71 48.17
N ALA A 665 18.94 37.65 49.01
CA ALA A 665 19.18 36.47 49.85
C ALA A 665 18.25 36.49 51.07
N ARG A 666 17.54 35.38 51.31
CA ARG A 666 16.66 35.19 52.47
C ARG A 666 17.22 34.07 53.34
N LEU A 667 17.20 34.28 54.66
CA LEU A 667 17.65 33.31 55.64
C LEU A 667 16.45 32.77 56.42
N SER A 668 16.38 31.46 56.64
CA SER A 668 15.31 30.87 57.46
C SER A 668 15.47 31.23 58.94
N SER A 669 14.41 31.77 59.54
CA SER A 669 14.31 32.05 60.98
C SER A 669 14.22 30.77 61.83
N GLU A 670 13.70 29.68 61.28
CA GLU A 670 13.49 28.41 61.97
C GLU A 670 14.68 27.46 61.78
N GLY A 671 15.82 27.85 62.35
CA GLY A 671 16.91 26.98 62.79
C GLY A 671 17.49 26.00 61.78
N LEU A 672 18.42 26.47 60.93
CA LEU A 672 19.57 25.70 60.36
C LEU A 672 20.46 26.53 59.41
N GLY A 673 20.42 27.87 59.44
CA GLY A 673 21.24 28.70 58.53
C GLY A 673 20.93 28.48 57.04
N ARG A 674 19.70 28.03 56.72
CA ARG A 674 19.28 27.73 55.36
C ARG A 674 19.03 29.03 54.62
N MET A 675 19.83 29.30 53.58
CA MET A 675 19.71 30.45 52.70
C MET A 675 19.04 30.04 51.38
N TRP A 676 18.22 30.91 50.81
CA TRP A 676 17.79 30.80 49.41
C TRP A 676 17.77 32.19 48.77
N TRP A 677 17.77 32.23 47.44
CA TRP A 677 17.69 33.47 46.69
C TRP A 677 16.28 33.67 46.15
N GLU A 678 15.74 34.86 46.41
CA GLU A 678 14.52 35.36 45.81
C GLU A 678 14.90 36.23 44.61
N VAL A 679 14.34 35.90 43.45
CA VAL A 679 14.65 36.55 42.17
C VAL A 679 13.43 37.32 41.71
N THR A 680 13.59 38.63 41.56
CA THR A 680 12.53 39.52 41.12
C THR A 680 12.95 40.30 39.88
N GLU A 681 12.00 40.54 38.97
CA GLU A 681 12.19 41.41 37.82
C GLU A 681 12.00 42.86 38.25
N ASN A 682 12.83 43.78 37.73
CA ASN A 682 12.59 45.21 37.96
C ASN A 682 11.30 45.64 37.24
N VAL A 683 10.31 46.17 37.97
CA VAL A 683 9.00 46.58 37.41
C VAL A 683 8.94 48.09 37.07
N GLY A 684 9.97 48.85 37.44
CA GLY A 684 9.97 50.33 37.32
C GLY A 684 10.28 50.92 35.95
N ASP A 685 10.76 50.10 35.00
CA ASP A 685 11.34 50.55 33.73
C ASP A 685 10.28 50.92 32.67
N GLU A 686 10.63 51.82 31.73
CA GLU A 686 9.72 52.29 30.64
C GLU A 686 9.17 51.13 29.80
N ASN A 687 10.00 50.12 29.50
CA ASN A 687 9.60 48.92 28.76
C ASN A 687 8.52 48.10 29.49
N TYR A 688 8.46 48.14 30.83
CA TYR A 688 7.42 47.45 31.57
C TYR A 688 6.08 48.17 31.43
N LYS A 689 6.07 49.46 31.73
CA LYS A 689 4.86 50.30 31.71
C LYS A 689 4.22 50.40 30.32
N ASN A 690 5.06 50.42 29.27
CA ASN A 690 4.59 50.59 27.90
C ASN A 690 4.19 49.28 27.23
N PHE A 691 4.85 48.14 27.55
CA PHE A 691 4.60 46.86 26.89
C PHE A 691 4.18 45.77 27.86
N LEU A 692 5.06 45.40 28.80
CA LEU A 692 4.92 44.15 29.57
C LEU A 692 3.74 44.18 30.55
N GLU A 693 3.37 45.36 31.07
CA GLU A 693 2.19 45.54 31.93
C GLU A 693 0.89 45.26 31.17
N GLN A 694 0.86 45.59 29.87
CA GLN A 694 -0.27 45.36 28.98
C GLN A 694 -0.25 43.97 28.33
N MET A 695 0.72 43.11 28.65
CA MET A 695 0.77 41.74 28.12
C MET A 695 -0.11 40.81 28.95
N PRO A 696 -0.67 39.74 28.35
CA PRO A 696 -1.32 38.69 29.13
C PRO A 696 -0.30 38.08 30.11
N TYR A 697 -0.72 37.84 31.35
CA TYR A 697 0.14 37.43 32.48
C TYR A 697 1.11 38.52 32.98
N GLY A 698 1.01 39.77 32.50
CA GLY A 698 1.83 40.89 32.95
C GLY A 698 1.66 41.24 34.43
N SER A 699 0.44 41.16 34.97
CA SER A 699 0.14 41.41 36.39
C SER A 699 0.78 40.41 37.36
N LEU A 700 1.10 39.21 36.88
CA LEU A 700 1.77 38.15 37.65
C LEU A 700 3.28 38.37 37.76
N SER A 701 3.85 39.36 37.06
CA SER A 701 5.30 39.63 37.05
C SER A 701 5.87 40.05 38.42
N GLN A 702 5.01 40.31 39.42
CA GLN A 702 5.42 40.58 40.80
C GLN A 702 5.73 39.30 41.58
N ASP A 703 4.98 38.22 41.32
CA ASP A 703 5.10 36.93 42.03
C ASP A 703 5.79 35.84 41.19
N TYR A 704 5.88 36.05 39.87
CA TYR A 704 6.44 35.11 38.91
C TYR A 704 7.33 35.81 37.87
N ILE A 705 8.36 35.11 37.42
CA ILE A 705 9.14 35.50 36.24
C ILE A 705 8.45 34.89 35.03
N VAL A 706 8.04 35.74 34.08
CA VAL A 706 7.35 35.30 32.85
C VAL A 706 8.28 35.39 31.64
N ILE A 707 8.43 34.31 30.87
CA ILE A 707 9.13 34.28 29.58
C ILE A 707 8.17 33.75 28.51
N PHE A 708 8.08 34.43 27.37
CA PHE A 708 7.31 34.00 26.20
C PHE A 708 8.22 33.23 25.24
N THR A 709 7.72 32.10 24.74
CA THR A 709 8.37 31.26 23.74
C THR A 709 7.56 31.27 22.45
N PHE A 710 8.20 31.57 21.33
CA PHE A 710 7.64 31.46 19.98
C PHE A 710 8.24 30.23 19.32
N ASN A 711 7.42 29.23 19.07
CA ASN A 711 7.89 27.94 18.58
C ASN A 711 7.61 27.83 17.08
N ASP A 712 8.64 27.57 16.28
CA ASP A 712 8.43 27.34 14.86
C ASP A 712 7.72 25.99 14.65
N LYS A 713 6.63 25.99 13.86
CA LYS A 713 5.83 24.80 13.54
C LYS A 713 6.71 23.66 13.03
N VAL A 714 6.57 22.44 13.54
CA VAL A 714 7.31 21.30 13.02
C VAL A 714 6.63 20.80 11.74
N VAL A 715 7.39 20.77 10.65
CA VAL A 715 6.94 20.23 9.36
C VAL A 715 7.30 18.74 9.28
N HIS A 716 6.50 17.95 8.57
CA HIS A 716 6.77 16.52 8.37
C HIS A 716 8.21 16.24 7.91
N ALA A 717 8.77 15.11 8.39
CA ALA A 717 10.16 14.69 8.15
C ALA A 717 10.59 14.67 6.67
N PHE A 718 9.65 14.41 5.74
CA PHE A 718 9.90 14.50 4.30
C PHE A 718 10.43 15.87 3.88
N PHE A 719 9.87 16.95 4.44
CA PHE A 719 10.32 18.31 4.18
C PHE A 719 11.62 18.63 4.93
N ASN A 720 11.91 17.97 6.05
CA ASN A 720 13.16 18.15 6.79
C ASN A 720 14.38 17.56 6.07
N ILE A 721 14.22 16.44 5.34
CA ILE A 721 15.25 15.91 4.44
C ILE A 721 15.54 16.90 3.30
N LEU A 722 14.52 17.62 2.83
CA LEU A 722 14.67 18.70 1.85
C LEU A 722 15.31 19.97 2.44
N THR A 723 15.13 20.26 3.72
CA THR A 723 15.60 21.51 4.37
C THR A 723 16.99 21.42 4.99
N GLY A 724 17.59 20.22 5.06
CA GLY A 724 18.98 20.05 5.51
C GLY A 724 20.02 20.80 4.64
N GLY A 725 19.63 21.23 3.44
CA GLY A 725 20.34 22.22 2.61
C GLY A 725 19.41 23.37 2.19
N SER A 726 19.97 24.42 1.58
CA SER A 726 19.14 25.51 1.03
C SER A 726 18.13 24.96 0.02
N ILE A 727 16.84 25.22 0.22
CA ILE A 727 15.76 24.72 -0.66
C ILE A 727 15.97 25.05 -2.14
N ILE A 728 16.60 26.20 -2.39
CA ILE A 728 16.97 26.68 -3.73
C ILE A 728 17.91 25.67 -4.40
N THR A 729 18.85 25.07 -3.65
CA THR A 729 19.78 24.07 -4.17
C THR A 729 19.04 22.79 -4.56
N PHE A 730 18.17 22.26 -3.70
CA PHE A 730 17.37 21.08 -4.03
C PHE A 730 16.46 21.32 -5.25
N TYR A 731 15.75 22.45 -5.25
CA TYR A 731 14.89 22.84 -6.36
C TYR A 731 15.68 23.03 -7.66
N SER A 732 16.89 23.59 -7.59
CA SER A 732 17.76 23.72 -8.75
C SER A 732 18.17 22.35 -9.31
N VAL A 733 18.55 21.39 -8.45
CA VAL A 733 18.89 20.02 -8.86
C VAL A 733 17.66 19.35 -9.49
N PHE A 734 16.49 19.47 -8.87
CA PHE A 734 15.24 18.98 -9.43
C PHE A 734 14.96 19.55 -10.82
N LEU A 735 15.07 20.87 -10.99
CA LEU A 735 14.90 21.53 -12.29
C LEU A 735 15.92 21.05 -13.32
N PHE A 736 17.19 20.85 -12.94
CA PHE A 736 18.21 20.31 -13.84
C PHE A 736 17.90 18.87 -14.28
N VAL A 737 17.45 18.02 -13.36
CA VAL A 737 17.05 16.63 -13.66
C VAL A 737 15.84 16.61 -14.60
N VAL A 738 14.82 17.40 -14.28
CA VAL A 738 13.62 17.58 -15.12
C VAL A 738 13.97 18.12 -16.50
N HIS A 739 14.87 19.11 -16.55
CA HIS A 739 15.33 19.69 -17.80
C HIS A 739 16.05 18.63 -18.65
N GLY A 740 16.98 17.86 -18.04
CA GLY A 740 17.66 16.76 -18.70
C GLY A 740 16.69 15.71 -19.26
N TRP A 741 15.72 15.28 -18.43
CA TRP A 741 14.68 14.35 -18.85
C TRP A 741 13.82 14.89 -20.00
N SER A 742 13.30 16.11 -19.86
CA SER A 742 12.47 16.74 -20.90
C SER A 742 13.23 16.94 -22.21
N ARG A 743 14.52 17.29 -22.14
CA ARG A 743 15.40 17.40 -23.30
C ARG A 743 15.61 16.05 -23.96
N GLN A 744 15.78 14.97 -23.20
CA GLN A 744 15.91 13.62 -23.75
C GLN A 744 14.61 13.17 -24.45
N VAL A 745 13.43 13.49 -23.91
CA VAL A 745 12.14 13.14 -24.54
C VAL A 745 11.93 13.89 -25.86
N ILE A 746 12.31 15.18 -25.92
CA ILE A 746 12.10 16.03 -27.11
C ILE A 746 13.19 15.80 -28.17
N SER A 747 14.46 15.74 -27.77
CA SER A 747 15.62 15.66 -28.69
C SER A 747 16.23 14.27 -28.84
N GLY A 748 16.02 13.36 -27.90
CA GLY A 748 16.58 12.00 -27.97
C GLY A 748 16.01 11.13 -29.09
N ARG A 749 14.96 11.58 -29.79
CA ARG A 749 14.33 10.85 -30.90
C ARG A 749 15.06 11.00 -32.23
N PHE A 750 16.05 11.89 -32.35
CA PHE A 750 16.71 12.15 -33.64
C PHE A 750 17.58 11.00 -34.15
N SER A 751 18.13 10.16 -33.27
CA SER A 751 18.99 9.04 -33.70
C SER A 751 18.24 7.91 -34.41
N MET A 752 16.93 7.78 -34.18
CA MET A 752 16.09 6.68 -34.70
C MET A 752 15.01 7.17 -35.67
N ILE A 753 15.19 8.34 -36.29
CA ILE A 753 14.20 8.91 -37.24
C ILE A 753 13.90 7.93 -38.37
N TRP A 754 14.91 7.25 -38.90
CA TRP A 754 14.76 6.30 -40.00
C TRP A 754 13.76 5.17 -39.69
N LEU A 755 13.62 4.78 -38.41
CA LEU A 755 12.66 3.78 -37.97
C LEU A 755 11.29 4.38 -37.72
N TYR A 756 11.22 5.51 -36.99
CA TYR A 756 9.95 6.17 -36.66
C TYR A 756 9.20 6.72 -37.88
N GLU A 757 9.94 7.17 -38.89
CA GLU A 757 9.42 7.67 -40.16
C GLU A 757 9.41 6.62 -41.28
N ALA A 758 9.56 5.33 -40.94
CA ALA A 758 9.42 4.25 -41.91
C ALA A 758 8.00 4.25 -42.51
N PRO A 759 7.84 4.34 -43.86
CA PRO A 759 6.53 4.50 -44.47
C PRO A 759 5.64 3.25 -44.33
N GLN A 760 6.23 2.05 -44.41
CA GLN A 760 5.53 0.80 -44.16
C GLN A 760 6.39 -0.12 -43.28
N ALA A 761 5.84 -0.53 -42.14
CA ALA A 761 6.53 -1.39 -41.16
C ALA A 761 6.19 -2.88 -41.31
N ASP A 762 5.46 -3.28 -42.37
CA ASP A 762 4.93 -4.65 -42.50
C ASP A 762 6.01 -5.73 -42.66
N ILE A 763 7.02 -5.47 -43.49
CA ILE A 763 8.12 -6.41 -43.73
C ILE A 763 9.00 -6.53 -42.49
N LEU A 764 9.32 -5.40 -41.85
CA LEU A 764 10.08 -5.42 -40.60
C LEU A 764 9.34 -6.18 -39.50
N TYR A 765 8.02 -5.96 -39.40
CA TYR A 765 7.17 -6.68 -38.46
C TYR A 765 7.09 -8.18 -38.78
N SER A 766 6.97 -8.55 -40.07
CA SER A 766 6.95 -9.96 -40.47
C SER A 766 8.27 -10.66 -40.17
N MET A 767 9.41 -10.00 -40.38
CA MET A 767 10.73 -10.52 -40.04
C MET A 767 10.86 -10.77 -38.53
N CYS A 768 10.40 -9.85 -37.67
CA CYS A 768 10.40 -10.08 -36.23
C CYS A 768 9.49 -11.26 -35.84
N ASN A 769 8.33 -11.37 -36.49
CA ASN A 769 7.42 -12.50 -36.31
C ASN A 769 8.02 -13.84 -36.72
N GLU A 770 8.82 -13.90 -37.80
CA GLU A 770 9.54 -15.11 -38.21
C GLU A 770 10.45 -15.63 -37.09
N VAL A 771 11.09 -14.75 -36.32
CA VAL A 771 11.91 -15.16 -35.16
C VAL A 771 11.04 -15.86 -34.12
N TYR A 772 9.87 -15.29 -33.77
CA TYR A 772 8.94 -15.92 -32.85
C TYR A 772 8.38 -17.26 -33.38
N ILE A 773 8.14 -17.40 -34.70
CA ILE A 773 7.77 -18.70 -35.32
C ILE A 773 8.84 -19.74 -35.03
N CYS A 774 10.10 -19.40 -35.35
CA CYS A 774 11.20 -20.35 -35.29
C CYS A 774 11.44 -20.83 -33.84
N ARG A 775 11.35 -19.91 -32.88
CA ARG A 775 11.41 -20.20 -31.44
C ARG A 775 10.36 -21.23 -31.02
N GLU A 776 9.10 -20.99 -31.38
CA GLU A 776 8.03 -21.91 -30.98
C GLU A 776 8.10 -23.26 -31.68
N ALA A 777 8.51 -23.27 -32.94
CA ALA A 777 8.71 -24.49 -33.70
C ALA A 777 9.97 -25.27 -33.26
N LYS A 778 10.76 -24.72 -32.32
CA LYS A 778 12.04 -25.29 -31.86
C LYS A 778 13.04 -25.52 -32.99
N MET A 779 13.00 -24.66 -34.00
CA MET A 779 13.92 -24.69 -35.14
C MET A 779 15.04 -23.66 -34.92
N TRP A 780 16.00 -24.04 -34.08
CA TRP A 780 17.08 -23.20 -33.57
C TRP A 780 17.95 -22.57 -34.66
N ASP A 781 18.30 -23.33 -35.70
CA ASP A 781 19.12 -22.85 -36.82
C ASP A 781 18.42 -21.71 -37.58
N LEU A 782 17.11 -21.87 -37.80
CA LEU A 782 16.29 -20.85 -38.47
C LEU A 782 16.05 -19.63 -37.58
N GLU A 783 15.98 -19.82 -36.26
CA GLU A 783 15.91 -18.70 -35.31
C GLU A 783 17.14 -17.80 -35.45
N GLU A 784 18.35 -18.38 -35.44
CA GLU A 784 19.59 -17.61 -35.54
C GLU A 784 19.69 -16.87 -36.89
N ILE A 785 19.32 -17.53 -38.00
CA ILE A 785 19.30 -16.91 -39.33
C ILE A 785 18.25 -15.80 -39.41
N ALA A 786 17.04 -16.01 -38.88
CA ALA A 786 15.98 -15.00 -38.88
C ALA A 786 16.37 -13.78 -38.04
N ALA A 787 16.96 -14.02 -36.88
CA ALA A 787 17.46 -12.96 -36.00
C ALA A 787 18.62 -12.18 -36.61
N GLY A 788 19.57 -12.87 -37.23
CA GLY A 788 20.66 -12.26 -37.98
C GLY A 788 20.16 -11.35 -39.09
N ARG A 789 19.09 -11.75 -39.80
CA ARG A 789 18.42 -10.89 -40.79
C ARG A 789 17.81 -9.64 -40.17
N VAL A 790 17.13 -9.76 -39.02
CA VAL A 790 16.56 -8.60 -38.29
C VAL A 790 17.67 -7.66 -37.82
N PHE A 791 18.70 -8.17 -37.18
CA PHE A 791 19.82 -7.36 -36.70
C PHE A 791 20.59 -6.69 -37.84
N PHE A 792 20.77 -7.38 -38.97
CA PHE A 792 21.39 -6.80 -40.16
C PHE A 792 20.53 -5.68 -40.76
N ALA A 793 19.21 -5.87 -40.83
CA ALA A 793 18.28 -4.85 -41.30
C ALA A 793 18.33 -3.59 -40.40
N MET A 794 18.39 -3.77 -39.08
CA MET A 794 18.44 -2.67 -38.11
C MET A 794 19.81 -2.02 -37.96
N LYS A 795 20.90 -2.68 -38.40
CA LYS A 795 22.27 -2.12 -38.38
C LYS A 795 22.52 -1.13 -39.53
N SER A 796 21.78 -1.24 -40.62
CA SER A 796 21.95 -0.41 -41.82
C SER A 796 20.65 0.34 -42.12
N ASP A 797 20.65 1.66 -41.87
CA ASP A 797 19.54 2.56 -42.16
C ASP A 797 19.08 2.43 -43.62
N ASN A 798 20.03 2.33 -44.56
CA ASN A 798 19.75 2.14 -45.97
C ASN A 798 18.96 0.85 -46.27
N THR A 799 19.25 -0.22 -45.53
CA THR A 799 18.57 -1.51 -45.70
C THR A 799 17.16 -1.44 -45.12
N ALA A 800 17.00 -0.91 -43.91
CA ALA A 800 15.70 -0.69 -43.29
C ALA A 800 14.79 0.23 -44.12
N ILE A 801 15.35 1.31 -44.69
CA ILE A 801 14.63 2.20 -45.60
C ILE A 801 14.22 1.46 -46.87
N LYS A 802 15.11 0.66 -47.48
CA LYS A 802 14.76 -0.14 -48.67
C LYS A 802 13.63 -1.14 -48.38
N LEU A 803 13.66 -1.79 -47.21
CA LEU A 803 12.64 -2.76 -46.79
C LEU A 803 11.30 -2.13 -46.40
N SER A 804 11.31 -0.87 -45.98
CA SER A 804 10.08 -0.16 -45.57
C SER A 804 9.40 0.60 -46.73
N ARG A 805 10.00 0.65 -47.92
CA ARG A 805 9.40 1.27 -49.11
C ARG A 805 8.13 0.53 -49.53
N PHE A 806 7.14 1.30 -50.01
CA PHE A 806 5.90 0.77 -50.58
C PHE A 806 6.19 -0.21 -51.75
N HIS A 807 5.72 -1.45 -51.62
CA HIS A 807 5.58 -2.34 -52.76
C HIS A 807 4.43 -1.81 -53.65
N GLY A 808 4.75 -1.47 -54.90
CA GLY A 808 3.82 -0.82 -55.84
C GLY A 808 4.06 0.69 -56.07
N ASN A 809 5.18 1.24 -55.61
CA ASN A 809 5.57 2.62 -55.92
C ASN A 809 5.97 2.75 -57.40
N PRO A 810 5.44 3.71 -58.20
CA PRO A 810 5.82 3.93 -59.60
C PRO A 810 7.33 4.18 -59.84
N TYR A 811 8.11 4.42 -58.78
CA TYR A 811 9.55 4.63 -58.85
C TYR A 811 10.40 3.36 -58.61
N ASN A 812 9.81 2.17 -58.54
CA ASN A 812 10.56 0.90 -58.50
C ASN A 812 9.88 -0.21 -59.32
N PRO A 813 10.17 -0.35 -60.63
CA PRO A 813 9.47 -1.25 -61.54
C PRO A 813 9.82 -2.74 -61.40
N THR A 814 10.62 -3.16 -60.42
CA THR A 814 11.15 -4.55 -60.37
C THR A 814 10.58 -5.44 -59.26
N THR A 815 9.66 -4.96 -58.42
CA THR A 815 9.00 -5.81 -57.40
C THR A 815 7.53 -6.03 -57.71
N ASP A 816 7.26 -6.74 -58.81
CA ASP A 816 5.93 -7.23 -59.18
C ASP A 816 5.62 -8.61 -58.54
N LYS A 817 6.12 -8.83 -57.32
CA LYS A 817 5.72 -9.98 -56.51
C LYS A 817 4.70 -9.50 -55.50
N ARG A 818 3.42 -9.56 -55.88
CA ARG A 818 2.30 -9.53 -54.95
C ARG A 818 2.61 -10.53 -53.84
N LEU A 819 2.83 -10.05 -52.61
CA LEU A 819 2.65 -10.89 -51.42
C LEU A 819 1.21 -11.41 -51.48
N PRO A 820 0.97 -12.72 -51.30
CA PRO A 820 -0.38 -13.25 -51.29
C PRO A 820 -1.16 -12.51 -50.21
N SER A 821 -2.40 -12.13 -50.53
CA SER A 821 -3.29 -11.52 -49.57
C SER A 821 -3.36 -12.42 -48.35
N VAL A 822 -2.94 -11.90 -47.20
CA VAL A 822 -3.29 -12.49 -45.90
C VAL A 822 -4.78 -12.23 -45.76
N THR A 823 -5.58 -13.10 -46.36
CA THR A 823 -7.01 -13.18 -46.10
C THR A 823 -7.14 -13.46 -44.62
N ARG A 824 -7.66 -12.46 -43.91
CA ARG A 824 -8.25 -12.59 -42.59
C ARG A 824 -9.33 -13.66 -42.71
N ARG A 825 -8.98 -14.92 -42.44
CA ARG A 825 -9.99 -15.95 -42.18
C ARG A 825 -10.24 -15.92 -40.68
N SER A 826 -11.51 -15.59 -40.41
CA SER A 826 -12.27 -15.64 -39.16
C SER A 826 -11.75 -16.61 -38.13
#